data_AF-A0A317EE27-F1
#
_entry.id   AF-A0A317EE27-F1
#
_cell.length_a   1.000
_cell.length_b   1.000
_cell.length_c   1.000
_cell.angle_alpha   90.00
_cell.angle_beta   90.00
_cell.angle_gamma   90.00
#
_symmetry.space_group_name_H-M   'P 1'
#
loop_
_entity.id
_entity.type
_entity.pdbx_description
1 polymer ?
#
loop_
_entity_poly.entity_id
_entity_poly.type
_entity_poly.pdbx_seq_one_letter_code
_entity_poly.pdbx_strand_id
1 'polypeptide(L)'
;MLEAWLVQNEPLAHGWPGRWMLQTVENLSSEHPLTPDLISVLGRIRARARGDRLQYHIPTKFDLQVIERITTLIDPPEGDHRPLPVGAFAENFERWMATLAEGKASIWRDLALLCAEVGDGTAPRKGWLTASQRLVDKIGRIILSERISQLLKETIPDPEHPDRSLDILKGLLWLIPHLDHAPLAGEVGSFAETCFSKITLLGPRSVRLGNAALWTLSEMAGEPRAAAELFRLRTRIQYPSARKIIDKRLADLADKRGHSVENMEDHGLPTFGLDESSALVVPFGGARVELRVHSTGISQQWYSAAGKPVKAPPSEVKLVHGDALSACRQRIKDLEGARQTQVVRLEQSWVENRSWAFETWSKYFLRHPLRRPIVVSLIWSIGDHVVMPDGEGLRDVTGTLRAFDPQARVRLWHPLNGDQQTVLAWRRRILEHGPTQALKQAHREIYVLTEAERATRVYSNRFAAHILRQHQFKALCQARGWTYALMGAWNGGNSPALALPRQSLTAVFHVSMIDEGPRMASGVAHYLSSDRVCFNDAEGGAVALEQIPPVVFSEVLRDADLFVAVTSVANDPNWTDGGPDGRHAGYWRRWAFGELNQSAATRRALMAWLAPRLSIADKLEVADRALIVQGQRQKYAIHLGSGNVQIMQSNRYLCIVADQKAKEIDNIRLPFVGDNILSEIVAKAFLLVDESRIKDPSILHQL
;
A
#
# COMPACT_ATOMS: atom_id res chain seq x y z
N MET A 1 -55.82 17.15 -5.82
CA MET A 1 -54.59 16.94 -5.01
C MET A 1 -53.40 16.59 -5.89
N LEU A 2 -53.41 15.46 -6.61
CA LEU A 2 -52.31 15.09 -7.52
C LEU A 2 -52.03 16.14 -8.60
N GLU A 3 -53.06 16.80 -9.15
CA GLU A 3 -52.85 17.91 -10.08
C GLU A 3 -52.12 19.10 -9.45
N ALA A 4 -52.44 19.42 -8.19
CA ALA A 4 -51.75 20.48 -7.45
C ALA A 4 -50.27 20.14 -7.21
N TRP A 5 -49.98 18.87 -6.90
CA TRP A 5 -48.61 18.35 -6.81
C TRP A 5 -47.90 18.34 -8.17
N LEU A 6 -48.61 18.02 -9.27
CA LEU A 6 -48.07 18.05 -10.63
C LEU A 6 -47.69 19.46 -11.08
N VAL A 7 -48.46 20.49 -10.72
CA VAL A 7 -48.24 21.87 -11.22
C VAL A 7 -47.41 22.75 -10.30
N GLN A 8 -47.03 22.27 -9.11
CA GLN A 8 -46.19 23.03 -8.18
C GLN A 8 -44.86 23.47 -8.82
N ASN A 9 -44.30 24.59 -8.35
CA ASN A 9 -43.01 25.11 -8.82
C ASN A 9 -41.81 24.37 -8.21
N GLU A 10 -41.98 23.76 -7.05
CA GLU A 10 -40.94 22.99 -6.37
C GLU A 10 -40.65 21.63 -7.06
N PRO A 11 -39.44 21.05 -6.88
CA PRO A 11 -39.17 19.66 -7.24
C PRO A 11 -40.21 18.73 -6.61
N LEU A 12 -40.55 17.61 -7.25
CA LEU A 12 -41.60 16.69 -6.74
C LEU A 12 -41.32 16.17 -5.32
N ALA A 13 -40.04 16.16 -4.93
CA ALA A 13 -39.56 15.78 -3.60
C ALA A 13 -39.90 16.80 -2.49
N HIS A 14 -40.23 18.04 -2.85
CA HIS A 14 -40.49 19.15 -1.93
C HIS A 14 -41.90 19.72 -2.14
N GLY A 15 -42.44 20.39 -1.12
CA GLY A 15 -43.80 20.94 -1.17
C GLY A 15 -44.88 19.92 -0.77
N TRP A 16 -45.83 19.64 -1.67
CA TRP A 16 -47.00 18.80 -1.38
C TRP A 16 -46.61 17.38 -0.92
N PRO A 17 -47.43 16.70 -0.08
CA PRO A 17 -47.15 15.35 0.44
C PRO A 17 -47.36 14.25 -0.61
N GLY A 18 -46.65 14.32 -1.74
CA GLY A 18 -46.82 13.46 -2.90
C GLY A 18 -46.67 11.95 -2.62
N ARG A 19 -45.79 11.56 -1.68
CA ARG A 19 -45.66 10.15 -1.25
C ARG A 19 -46.93 9.60 -0.62
N TRP A 20 -47.59 10.41 0.20
CA TRP A 20 -48.82 10.01 0.88
C TRP A 20 -49.99 9.97 -0.11
N MET A 21 -50.01 10.90 -1.07
CA MET A 21 -51.00 10.88 -2.15
C MET A 21 -50.88 9.63 -3.02
N LEU A 22 -49.65 9.27 -3.43
CA LEU A 22 -49.41 8.02 -4.17
C LEU A 22 -49.79 6.79 -3.36
N GLN A 23 -49.49 6.76 -2.05
CA GLN A 23 -49.90 5.65 -1.19
C GLN A 23 -51.42 5.52 -1.10
N THR A 24 -52.12 6.64 -1.06
CA THR A 24 -53.60 6.66 -1.02
C THR A 24 -54.18 6.12 -2.32
N VAL A 25 -53.58 6.47 -3.46
CA VAL A 25 -53.97 5.96 -4.77
C VAL A 25 -53.70 4.47 -4.90
N GLU A 26 -52.56 3.99 -4.40
CA GLU A 26 -52.23 2.56 -4.36
C GLU A 26 -53.25 1.76 -3.56
N ASN A 27 -53.59 2.24 -2.36
CA ASN A 27 -54.59 1.59 -1.51
C ASN A 27 -55.99 1.63 -2.15
N LEU A 28 -56.33 2.69 -2.87
CA LEU A 28 -57.60 2.76 -3.60
C LEU A 28 -57.61 1.79 -4.80
N SER A 29 -56.47 1.66 -5.48
CA SER A 29 -56.32 0.81 -6.66
C SER A 29 -56.44 -0.69 -6.36
N SER A 30 -56.21 -1.11 -5.10
CA SER A 30 -56.43 -2.49 -4.68
C SER A 30 -57.91 -2.87 -4.54
N GLU A 31 -58.79 -1.89 -4.39
CA GLU A 31 -60.24 -2.11 -4.20
C GLU A 31 -61.06 -1.68 -5.43
N HIS A 32 -60.56 -0.73 -6.22
CA HIS A 32 -61.25 -0.15 -7.37
C HIS A 32 -60.31 0.12 -8.55
N PRO A 33 -60.75 -0.10 -9.82
CA PRO A 33 -59.96 0.25 -10.98
C PRO A 33 -59.72 1.77 -11.07
N LEU A 34 -58.54 2.18 -11.52
CA LEU A 34 -58.19 3.59 -11.69
C LEU A 34 -59.01 4.23 -12.82
N THR A 35 -59.63 5.37 -12.55
CA THR A 35 -60.38 6.14 -13.56
C THR A 35 -59.44 6.70 -14.64
N PRO A 36 -59.89 6.91 -15.90
CA PRO A 36 -59.09 7.49 -16.97
C PRO A 36 -58.42 8.83 -16.62
N ASP A 37 -59.12 9.70 -15.88
CA ASP A 37 -58.59 11.00 -15.45
C ASP A 37 -57.41 10.84 -14.47
N LEU A 38 -57.52 9.88 -13.55
CA LEU A 38 -56.47 9.57 -12.58
C LEU A 38 -55.23 8.99 -13.28
N ILE A 39 -55.43 8.08 -14.24
CA ILE A 39 -54.36 7.54 -15.09
C ILE A 39 -53.63 8.66 -15.85
N SER A 40 -54.38 9.59 -16.44
CA SER A 40 -53.83 10.75 -17.15
C SER A 40 -52.98 11.66 -16.23
N VAL A 41 -53.47 11.97 -15.03
CA VAL A 41 -52.73 12.78 -14.05
C VAL A 41 -51.45 12.07 -13.59
N LEU A 42 -51.53 10.79 -13.26
CA LEU A 42 -50.37 9.98 -12.88
C LEU A 42 -49.35 9.91 -14.02
N GLY A 43 -49.79 9.71 -15.27
CA GLY A 43 -48.93 9.70 -16.46
C GLY A 43 -48.14 11.00 -16.63
N ARG A 44 -48.79 12.15 -16.40
CA ARG A 44 -48.12 13.47 -16.42
C ARG A 44 -47.13 13.65 -15.26
N ILE A 45 -47.41 13.13 -14.07
CA ILE A 45 -46.46 13.13 -12.95
C ILE A 45 -45.24 12.26 -13.26
N ARG A 46 -45.45 11.08 -13.86
CA ARG A 46 -44.39 10.19 -14.33
C ARG A 46 -43.50 10.87 -15.38
N ALA A 47 -44.10 11.55 -16.36
CA ALA A 47 -43.36 12.33 -17.36
C ALA A 47 -42.54 13.47 -16.73
N ARG A 48 -43.14 14.23 -15.79
CA ARG A 48 -42.43 15.27 -15.05
C ARG A 48 -41.25 14.72 -14.26
N ALA A 49 -41.41 13.58 -13.59
CA ALA A 49 -40.35 12.92 -12.84
C ALA A 49 -39.21 12.39 -13.73
N ARG A 50 -39.47 12.08 -15.01
CA ARG A 50 -38.45 11.69 -16.00
C ARG A 50 -37.59 12.86 -16.48
N GLY A 51 -38.01 14.10 -16.22
CA GLY A 51 -37.30 15.29 -16.63
C GLY A 51 -37.87 15.98 -17.87
N ASP A 52 -39.03 15.56 -18.39
CA ASP A 52 -39.60 16.05 -19.67
C ASP A 52 -39.92 17.56 -19.71
N ARG A 53 -39.82 18.27 -18.57
CA ARG A 53 -40.06 19.71 -18.46
C ARG A 53 -38.79 20.58 -18.45
N LEU A 54 -37.61 19.99 -18.23
CA LEU A 54 -36.35 20.74 -18.03
C LEU A 54 -35.21 20.05 -18.77
N GLN A 55 -34.62 20.77 -19.74
CA GLN A 55 -33.63 20.27 -20.70
C GLN A 55 -32.35 19.63 -20.12
N TYR A 56 -32.16 19.67 -18.79
CA TYR A 56 -30.98 19.15 -18.07
C TYR A 56 -31.31 18.49 -16.71
N HIS A 57 -32.54 18.00 -16.49
CA HIS A 57 -32.89 17.37 -15.22
C HIS A 57 -32.48 15.88 -15.16
N ILE A 58 -31.56 15.55 -14.26
CA ILE A 58 -31.27 14.16 -13.87
C ILE A 58 -32.26 13.73 -12.76
N PRO A 59 -33.07 12.66 -12.95
CA PRO A 59 -34.05 12.23 -11.94
C PRO A 59 -33.44 11.90 -10.57
N THR A 60 -34.00 12.47 -9.50
CA THR A 60 -33.54 12.22 -8.12
C THR A 60 -33.94 10.84 -7.60
N LYS A 61 -33.55 10.49 -6.36
CA LYS A 61 -34.02 9.26 -5.68
C LYS A 61 -35.54 9.20 -5.59
N PHE A 62 -36.11 10.35 -5.24
CA PHE A 62 -37.53 10.50 -5.10
C PHE A 62 -38.25 10.38 -6.46
N ASP A 63 -37.72 11.01 -7.51
CA ASP A 63 -38.37 10.99 -8.84
C ASP A 63 -38.44 9.59 -9.43
N LEU A 64 -37.38 8.79 -9.31
CA LEU A 64 -37.41 7.40 -9.79
C LEU A 64 -38.36 6.52 -8.97
N GLN A 65 -38.49 6.75 -7.65
CA GLN A 65 -39.51 6.06 -6.85
C GLN A 65 -40.93 6.44 -7.27
N VAL A 66 -41.15 7.70 -7.63
CA VAL A 66 -42.43 8.16 -8.19
C VAL A 66 -42.68 7.52 -9.56
N ILE A 67 -41.67 7.46 -10.43
CA ILE A 67 -41.77 6.79 -11.75
C ILE A 67 -42.12 5.32 -11.59
N GLU A 68 -41.43 4.61 -10.71
CA GLU A 68 -41.65 3.17 -10.45
C GLU A 68 -43.08 2.94 -9.95
N ARG A 69 -43.48 3.60 -8.87
CA ARG A 69 -44.81 3.47 -8.26
C ARG A 69 -45.93 3.78 -9.25
N ILE A 70 -45.78 4.85 -10.03
CA ILE A 70 -46.79 5.22 -11.03
C ILE A 70 -46.80 4.21 -12.20
N THR A 71 -45.65 3.70 -12.60
CA THR A 71 -45.59 2.69 -13.67
C THR A 71 -46.29 1.41 -13.24
N THR A 72 -46.09 0.95 -12.00
CA THR A 72 -46.82 -0.20 -11.45
C THR A 72 -48.33 0.03 -11.39
N LEU A 73 -48.78 1.26 -11.13
CA LEU A 73 -50.21 1.61 -11.09
C LEU A 73 -50.88 1.68 -12.46
N ILE A 74 -50.21 2.26 -13.45
CA ILE A 74 -50.79 2.50 -14.78
C ILE A 74 -50.58 1.30 -15.70
N ASP A 75 -49.40 0.70 -15.63
CA ASP A 75 -48.94 -0.39 -16.48
C ASP A 75 -48.55 -1.58 -15.57
N PRO A 76 -49.52 -2.21 -14.86
CA PRO A 76 -49.20 -3.31 -13.98
C PRO A 76 -48.56 -4.44 -14.79
N PRO A 77 -47.42 -5.01 -14.35
CA PRO A 77 -46.76 -6.08 -15.07
C PRO A 77 -47.70 -7.28 -15.24
N GLU A 78 -47.65 -7.94 -16.41
CA GLU A 78 -48.40 -9.18 -16.63
C GLU A 78 -47.86 -10.28 -15.69
N GLY A 79 -48.71 -10.76 -14.78
CA GLY A 79 -48.36 -11.77 -13.77
C GLY A 79 -48.06 -11.19 -12.37
N ASP A 80 -47.95 -12.08 -11.38
CA ASP A 80 -47.82 -11.75 -9.95
C ASP A 80 -46.40 -11.27 -9.54
N HIS A 81 -45.68 -10.62 -10.46
CA HIS A 81 -44.24 -10.38 -10.32
C HIS A 81 -43.90 -8.89 -10.31
N ARG A 82 -43.50 -8.40 -9.14
CA ARG A 82 -42.97 -7.04 -8.95
C ARG A 82 -41.66 -6.86 -9.73
N PRO A 83 -41.49 -5.78 -10.50
CA PRO A 83 -40.29 -5.56 -11.31
C PRO A 83 -39.07 -5.25 -10.45
N LEU A 84 -37.87 -5.64 -10.90
CA LEU A 84 -36.62 -5.24 -10.26
C LEU A 84 -36.34 -3.73 -10.47
N PRO A 85 -35.52 -3.11 -9.62
CA PRO A 85 -35.11 -1.72 -9.82
C PRO A 85 -34.44 -1.52 -11.18
N VAL A 86 -34.73 -0.39 -11.83
CA VAL A 86 -34.15 -0.06 -13.13
C VAL A 86 -32.63 0.11 -13.03
N GLY A 87 -31.90 -0.55 -13.92
CA GLY A 87 -30.45 -0.44 -14.05
C GLY A 87 -29.82 -1.63 -14.77
N ALA A 88 -28.63 -1.41 -15.32
CA ALA A 88 -27.91 -2.41 -16.12
C ALA A 88 -27.61 -3.69 -15.33
N PHE A 89 -27.33 -3.59 -14.03
CA PHE A 89 -27.11 -4.73 -13.15
C PHE A 89 -28.37 -5.58 -13.02
N ALA A 90 -29.55 -4.99 -12.76
CA ALA A 90 -30.81 -5.73 -12.72
C ALA A 90 -31.13 -6.37 -14.07
N GLU A 91 -30.95 -5.68 -15.19
CA GLU A 91 -31.19 -6.25 -16.53
C GLU A 91 -30.29 -7.46 -16.83
N ASN A 92 -29.00 -7.38 -16.46
CA ASN A 92 -28.07 -8.51 -16.55
C ASN A 92 -28.50 -9.66 -15.61
N PHE A 93 -28.96 -9.31 -14.40
CA PHE A 93 -29.40 -10.28 -13.41
C PHE A 93 -30.68 -11.00 -13.86
N GLU A 94 -31.65 -10.30 -14.46
CA GLU A 94 -32.87 -10.87 -15.04
C GLU A 94 -32.56 -11.77 -16.23
N ARG A 95 -31.65 -11.36 -17.13
CA ARG A 95 -31.19 -12.22 -18.23
C ARG A 95 -30.59 -13.52 -17.72
N TRP A 96 -29.82 -13.48 -16.64
CA TRP A 96 -29.32 -14.69 -16.00
C TRP A 96 -30.45 -15.52 -15.35
N MET A 97 -31.37 -14.90 -14.62
CA MET A 97 -32.50 -15.60 -14.00
C MET A 97 -33.38 -16.31 -15.04
N ALA A 98 -33.52 -15.75 -16.25
CA ALA A 98 -34.26 -16.36 -17.35
C ALA A 98 -33.63 -17.67 -17.86
N THR A 99 -32.37 -17.95 -17.53
CA THR A 99 -31.70 -19.22 -17.85
C THR A 99 -31.97 -20.33 -16.82
N LEU A 100 -32.59 -20.00 -15.68
CA LEU A 100 -32.87 -20.95 -14.61
C LEU A 100 -34.17 -21.73 -14.88
N ALA A 101 -34.25 -22.94 -14.34
CA ALA A 101 -35.47 -23.74 -14.39
C ALA A 101 -36.67 -23.03 -13.73
N GLU A 102 -37.87 -23.32 -14.23
CA GLU A 102 -39.13 -22.76 -13.73
C GLU A 102 -39.29 -23.02 -12.22
N GLY A 103 -39.73 -22.00 -11.47
CA GLY A 103 -39.77 -22.02 -10.00
C GLY A 103 -38.49 -21.56 -9.29
N LYS A 104 -37.29 -21.80 -9.84
CA LYS A 104 -36.03 -21.27 -9.27
C LYS A 104 -35.89 -19.77 -9.51
N ALA A 105 -36.26 -19.30 -10.70
CA ALA A 105 -36.21 -17.88 -11.06
C ALA A 105 -37.04 -16.98 -10.12
N SER A 106 -38.21 -17.47 -9.65
CA SER A 106 -39.07 -16.72 -8.71
C SER A 106 -38.38 -16.49 -7.37
N ILE A 107 -37.73 -17.51 -6.81
CA ILE A 107 -37.06 -17.41 -5.50
C ILE A 107 -35.86 -16.43 -5.59
N TRP A 108 -35.13 -16.44 -6.70
CA TRP A 108 -34.06 -15.48 -6.96
C TRP A 108 -34.56 -14.06 -7.15
N ARG A 109 -35.72 -13.88 -7.80
CA ARG A 109 -36.38 -12.58 -7.93
C ARG A 109 -36.81 -12.04 -6.57
N ASP A 110 -37.42 -12.86 -5.73
CA ASP A 110 -37.80 -12.47 -4.36
C ASP A 110 -36.58 -12.04 -3.54
N LEU A 111 -35.47 -12.77 -3.67
CA LEU A 111 -34.22 -12.41 -3.01
C LEU A 111 -33.68 -11.08 -3.53
N ALA A 112 -33.71 -10.85 -4.84
CA ALA A 112 -33.22 -9.62 -5.44
C ALA A 112 -34.06 -8.41 -5.02
N LEU A 113 -35.39 -8.53 -5.01
CA LEU A 113 -36.30 -7.50 -4.50
C LEU A 113 -35.99 -7.18 -3.04
N LEU A 114 -35.90 -8.20 -2.19
CA LEU A 114 -35.55 -8.03 -0.78
C LEU A 114 -34.17 -7.36 -0.62
N CYS A 115 -33.18 -7.74 -1.43
CA CYS A 115 -31.86 -7.13 -1.40
C CYS A 115 -31.88 -5.66 -1.84
N ALA A 116 -32.73 -5.28 -2.80
CA ALA A 116 -32.87 -3.90 -3.22
C ALA A 116 -33.43 -2.97 -2.13
N GLU A 117 -34.18 -3.50 -1.15
CA GLU A 117 -34.77 -2.70 -0.06
C GLU A 117 -33.73 -2.08 0.89
N VAL A 118 -32.47 -2.53 0.84
CA VAL A 118 -31.41 -2.04 1.74
C VAL A 118 -31.08 -0.55 1.54
N GLY A 119 -31.28 -0.03 0.31
CA GLY A 119 -31.09 1.37 -0.05
C GLY A 119 -29.83 2.02 0.54
N ASP A 120 -29.99 3.12 1.29
CA ASP A 120 -28.88 3.89 1.86
C ASP A 120 -28.41 3.37 3.23
N GLY A 121 -28.94 2.25 3.71
CA GLY A 121 -28.57 1.69 5.01
C GLY A 121 -27.07 1.42 5.12
N THR A 122 -26.50 1.58 6.32
CA THR A 122 -25.07 1.30 6.56
C THR A 122 -24.81 -0.11 7.09
N ALA A 123 -25.87 -0.85 7.44
CA ALA A 123 -25.88 -2.22 7.91
C ALA A 123 -27.30 -2.83 7.73
N PRO A 124 -27.45 -4.17 7.65
CA PRO A 124 -28.74 -4.83 7.54
C PRO A 124 -29.57 -4.72 8.82
N ARG A 125 -30.90 -4.64 8.67
CA ARG A 125 -31.85 -4.64 9.80
C ARG A 125 -32.16 -6.08 10.25
N LYS A 126 -32.43 -6.27 11.54
CA LYS A 126 -32.74 -7.61 12.10
C LYS A 126 -33.89 -8.33 11.38
N GLY A 127 -35.00 -7.62 11.11
CA GLY A 127 -36.14 -8.18 10.39
C GLY A 127 -35.82 -8.55 8.93
N TRP A 128 -34.96 -7.77 8.28
CA TRP A 128 -34.48 -8.05 6.92
C TRP A 128 -33.66 -9.35 6.89
N LEU A 129 -32.71 -9.52 7.83
CA LEU A 129 -31.91 -10.74 7.95
C LEU A 129 -32.76 -12.00 8.13
N THR A 130 -33.81 -11.93 8.96
CA THR A 130 -34.74 -13.06 9.15
C THR A 130 -35.49 -13.41 7.87
N ALA A 131 -35.93 -12.41 7.10
CA ALA A 131 -36.59 -12.63 5.81
C ALA A 131 -35.61 -13.22 4.77
N SER A 132 -34.38 -12.70 4.72
CA SER A 132 -33.36 -13.18 3.79
C SER A 132 -32.95 -14.62 4.07
N GLN A 133 -32.82 -15.02 5.34
CA GLN A 133 -32.41 -16.38 5.70
C GLN A 133 -33.38 -17.44 5.12
N ARG A 134 -34.69 -17.17 5.13
CA ARG A 134 -35.70 -18.07 4.55
C ARG A 134 -35.50 -18.28 3.04
N LEU A 135 -35.04 -17.25 2.33
CA LEU A 135 -34.75 -17.33 0.90
C LEU A 135 -33.39 -17.99 0.63
N VAL A 136 -32.39 -17.69 1.46
CA VAL A 136 -31.07 -18.36 1.43
C VAL A 136 -31.22 -19.87 1.60
N ASP A 137 -32.04 -20.32 2.54
CA ASP A 137 -32.26 -21.75 2.80
C ASP A 137 -32.95 -22.45 1.61
N LYS A 138 -33.84 -21.74 0.89
CA LYS A 138 -34.49 -22.26 -0.33
C LYS A 138 -33.53 -22.34 -1.53
N ILE A 139 -32.61 -21.37 -1.67
CA ILE A 139 -31.65 -21.32 -2.78
C ILE A 139 -30.49 -22.29 -2.54
N GLY A 140 -30.05 -22.42 -1.30
CA GLY A 140 -28.85 -23.16 -0.92
C GLY A 140 -27.62 -22.25 -0.84
N ARG A 141 -26.87 -22.38 0.27
CA ARG A 141 -25.72 -21.51 0.60
C ARG A 141 -24.58 -21.59 -0.41
N ILE A 142 -24.27 -22.79 -0.93
CA ILE A 142 -23.19 -23.00 -1.91
C ILE A 142 -23.53 -22.31 -3.23
N ILE A 143 -24.72 -22.57 -3.77
CA ILE A 143 -25.20 -21.99 -5.03
C ILE A 143 -25.22 -20.45 -4.94
N LEU A 144 -25.70 -19.92 -3.81
CA LEU A 144 -25.71 -18.48 -3.58
C LEU A 144 -24.28 -17.91 -3.50
N SER A 145 -23.37 -18.60 -2.82
CA SER A 145 -21.97 -18.18 -2.69
C SER A 145 -21.25 -18.14 -4.04
N GLU A 146 -21.42 -19.17 -4.87
CA GLU A 146 -20.86 -19.22 -6.23
C GLU A 146 -21.39 -18.07 -7.10
N ARG A 147 -22.70 -17.78 -7.00
CA ARG A 147 -23.29 -16.69 -7.77
C ARG A 147 -22.79 -15.32 -7.30
N ILE A 148 -22.73 -15.09 -5.98
CA ILE A 148 -22.17 -13.86 -5.42
C ILE A 148 -20.70 -13.69 -5.86
N SER A 149 -19.91 -14.77 -5.80
CA SER A 149 -18.52 -14.79 -6.27
C SER A 149 -18.39 -14.28 -7.70
N GLN A 150 -19.21 -14.80 -8.60
CA GLN A 150 -19.24 -14.40 -10.00
C GLN A 150 -19.65 -12.92 -10.15
N LEU A 151 -20.71 -12.48 -9.48
CA LEU A 151 -21.18 -11.09 -9.55
C LEU A 151 -20.14 -10.09 -9.06
N LEU A 152 -19.39 -10.40 -7.99
CA LEU A 152 -18.32 -9.55 -7.48
C LEU A 152 -17.15 -9.40 -8.49
N LYS A 153 -16.89 -10.43 -9.31
CA LYS A 153 -15.86 -10.41 -10.34
C LYS A 153 -16.29 -9.67 -11.61
N GLU A 154 -17.56 -9.80 -11.99
CA GLU A 154 -18.12 -9.21 -13.22
C GLU A 154 -18.52 -7.74 -13.04
N THR A 155 -18.87 -7.33 -11.82
CA THR A 155 -19.42 -5.99 -11.58
C THR A 155 -18.33 -4.95 -11.37
N ILE A 156 -18.30 -3.93 -12.23
CA ILE A 156 -17.45 -2.75 -12.08
C ILE A 156 -18.36 -1.52 -11.99
N PRO A 157 -18.51 -0.89 -10.82
CA PRO A 157 -19.35 0.30 -10.71
C PRO A 157 -18.82 1.46 -11.56
N ASP A 158 -19.72 2.09 -12.29
CA ASP A 158 -19.46 3.29 -13.09
C ASP A 158 -19.94 4.53 -12.31
N PRO A 159 -19.02 5.40 -11.83
CA PRO A 159 -19.42 6.63 -11.16
C PRO A 159 -19.98 7.70 -12.11
N GLU A 160 -19.78 7.58 -13.43
CA GLU A 160 -20.34 8.50 -14.43
C GLU A 160 -21.83 8.22 -14.68
N HIS A 161 -22.21 6.93 -14.67
CA HIS A 161 -23.59 6.47 -14.82
C HIS A 161 -24.02 5.61 -13.63
N PRO A 162 -24.40 6.23 -12.48
CA PRO A 162 -24.74 5.50 -11.28
C PRO A 162 -25.92 4.52 -11.47
N ASP A 163 -25.63 3.23 -11.35
CA ASP A 163 -26.63 2.18 -11.41
C ASP A 163 -27.26 1.93 -10.02
N ARG A 164 -28.57 2.17 -9.91
CA ARG A 164 -29.31 1.99 -8.64
C ARG A 164 -29.66 0.55 -8.36
N SER A 165 -29.78 -0.29 -9.38
CA SER A 165 -30.03 -1.72 -9.22
C SER A 165 -28.89 -2.45 -8.52
N LEU A 166 -27.73 -1.82 -8.39
CA LEU A 166 -26.63 -2.26 -7.51
C LEU A 166 -27.00 -2.30 -6.01
N ASP A 167 -28.16 -1.77 -5.58
CA ASP A 167 -28.72 -2.07 -4.26
C ASP A 167 -28.95 -3.59 -4.06
N ILE A 168 -29.27 -4.33 -5.13
CA ILE A 168 -29.33 -5.80 -5.09
C ILE A 168 -27.98 -6.38 -4.66
N LEU A 169 -26.89 -5.98 -5.33
CA LEU A 169 -25.54 -6.48 -4.99
C LEU A 169 -25.12 -6.09 -3.58
N LYS A 170 -25.52 -4.90 -3.13
CA LYS A 170 -25.29 -4.46 -1.74
C LYS A 170 -25.99 -5.37 -0.73
N GLY A 171 -27.26 -5.72 -0.98
CA GLY A 171 -27.98 -6.68 -0.14
C GLY A 171 -27.32 -8.05 -0.15
N LEU A 172 -26.91 -8.55 -1.32
CA LEU A 172 -26.20 -9.82 -1.46
C LEU A 172 -24.88 -9.84 -0.67
N LEU A 173 -24.09 -8.76 -0.71
CA LEU A 173 -22.87 -8.61 0.11
C LEU A 173 -23.15 -8.80 1.60
N TRP A 174 -24.28 -8.29 2.09
CA TRP A 174 -24.64 -8.39 3.50
C TRP A 174 -25.14 -9.76 3.94
N LEU A 175 -25.43 -10.66 3.00
CA LEU A 175 -25.78 -12.05 3.31
C LEU A 175 -24.55 -12.94 3.51
N ILE A 176 -23.40 -12.55 2.94
CA ILE A 176 -22.16 -13.35 2.97
C ILE A 176 -21.77 -13.85 4.37
N PRO A 177 -21.85 -13.05 5.47
CA PRO A 177 -21.50 -13.53 6.80
C PRO A 177 -22.32 -14.74 7.28
N HIS A 178 -23.46 -15.04 6.63
CA HIS A 178 -24.37 -16.14 6.97
C HIS A 178 -24.27 -17.34 6.01
N LEU A 179 -23.36 -17.30 5.02
CA LEU A 179 -23.21 -18.37 4.02
C LEU A 179 -22.14 -19.40 4.38
N ASP A 180 -21.35 -19.15 5.44
CA ASP A 180 -20.23 -20.01 5.90
C ASP A 180 -19.20 -20.33 4.79
N HIS A 181 -18.96 -19.38 3.87
CA HIS A 181 -18.13 -19.60 2.69
C HIS A 181 -16.81 -18.80 2.72
N ALA A 182 -15.81 -19.37 3.39
CA ALA A 182 -14.47 -18.79 3.59
C ALA A 182 -13.78 -18.22 2.31
N PRO A 183 -13.90 -18.84 1.11
CA PRO A 183 -13.31 -18.25 -0.09
C PRO A 183 -13.80 -16.83 -0.45
N LEU A 184 -15.00 -16.41 0.00
CA LEU A 184 -15.57 -15.11 -0.36
C LEU A 184 -14.82 -13.93 0.26
N ALA A 185 -14.11 -14.09 1.38
CA ALA A 185 -13.40 -13.00 2.04
C ALA A 185 -12.44 -12.27 1.07
N GLY A 186 -11.65 -13.03 0.30
CA GLY A 186 -10.72 -12.44 -0.67
C GLY A 186 -11.42 -11.73 -1.84
N GLU A 187 -12.59 -12.20 -2.24
CA GLU A 187 -13.36 -11.65 -3.35
C GLU A 187 -14.07 -10.37 -2.93
N VAL A 188 -14.66 -10.36 -1.73
CA VAL A 188 -15.21 -9.14 -1.09
C VAL A 188 -14.10 -8.09 -0.93
N GLY A 189 -12.91 -8.50 -0.49
CA GLY A 189 -11.76 -7.61 -0.38
C GLY A 189 -11.33 -7.02 -1.72
N SER A 190 -11.24 -7.85 -2.77
CA SER A 190 -10.91 -7.38 -4.12
C SER A 190 -11.98 -6.42 -4.67
N PHE A 191 -13.26 -6.72 -4.44
CA PHE A 191 -14.36 -5.86 -4.85
C PHE A 191 -14.37 -4.51 -4.10
N ALA A 192 -14.06 -4.51 -2.79
CA ALA A 192 -13.90 -3.29 -2.02
C ALA A 192 -12.78 -2.40 -2.60
N GLU A 193 -11.64 -2.99 -2.97
CA GLU A 193 -10.55 -2.26 -3.62
C GLU A 193 -10.98 -1.65 -4.96
N THR A 194 -11.72 -2.40 -5.80
CA THR A 194 -12.32 -1.88 -7.04
C THR A 194 -13.23 -0.70 -6.77
N CYS A 195 -14.12 -0.79 -5.78
CA CYS A 195 -15.05 0.28 -5.40
C CYS A 195 -14.33 1.57 -4.98
N PHE A 196 -13.16 1.44 -4.34
CA PHE A 196 -12.30 2.56 -3.94
C PHE A 196 -11.15 2.83 -4.94
N SER A 197 -11.22 2.32 -6.17
CA SER A 197 -10.28 2.74 -7.21
C SER A 197 -10.59 4.17 -7.66
N LYS A 198 -9.55 4.99 -7.85
CA LYS A 198 -9.69 6.39 -8.25
C LYS A 198 -9.93 6.51 -9.76
N ILE A 199 -11.01 7.15 -10.14
CA ILE A 199 -11.25 7.66 -11.49
C ILE A 199 -10.88 9.14 -11.53
N THR A 200 -10.13 9.53 -12.56
CA THR A 200 -9.73 10.91 -12.82
C THR A 200 -10.98 11.81 -12.86
N LEU A 201 -10.94 12.94 -12.15
CA LEU A 201 -12.03 13.93 -11.99
C LEU A 201 -13.31 13.47 -11.26
N LEU A 202 -13.59 12.17 -11.14
CA LEU A 202 -14.82 11.66 -10.50
C LEU A 202 -14.62 11.09 -9.09
N GLY A 203 -13.39 10.69 -8.72
CA GLY A 203 -13.11 10.10 -7.41
C GLY A 203 -13.36 8.58 -7.36
N PRO A 204 -13.81 8.00 -6.24
CA PRO A 204 -13.99 6.56 -6.10
C PRO A 204 -15.17 6.04 -6.93
N ARG A 205 -15.05 4.82 -7.47
CA ARG A 205 -16.13 4.17 -8.25
C ARG A 205 -17.45 4.04 -7.50
N SER A 206 -17.43 3.59 -6.24
CA SER A 206 -18.63 3.51 -5.41
C SER A 206 -18.29 3.42 -3.92
N VAL A 207 -18.40 4.56 -3.21
CA VAL A 207 -18.24 4.59 -1.75
C VAL A 207 -19.29 3.72 -1.06
N ARG A 208 -20.52 3.69 -1.60
CA ARG A 208 -21.66 2.95 -1.05
C ARG A 208 -21.40 1.44 -1.02
N LEU A 209 -20.97 0.87 -2.15
CA LEU A 209 -20.67 -0.55 -2.25
C LEU A 209 -19.36 -0.91 -1.55
N GLY A 210 -18.35 -0.04 -1.62
CA GLY A 210 -17.10 -0.21 -0.89
C GLY A 210 -17.33 -0.32 0.63
N ASN A 211 -18.15 0.57 1.20
CA ASN A 211 -18.51 0.50 2.62
C ASN A 211 -19.32 -0.75 2.99
N ALA A 212 -20.19 -1.22 2.09
CA ALA A 212 -20.92 -2.47 2.30
C ALA A 212 -19.99 -3.68 2.36
N ALA A 213 -19.00 -3.75 1.45
CA ALA A 213 -17.98 -4.79 1.46
C ALA A 213 -17.09 -4.73 2.72
N LEU A 214 -16.71 -3.53 3.17
CA LEU A 214 -15.99 -3.35 4.43
C LEU A 214 -16.79 -3.83 5.65
N TRP A 215 -18.10 -3.55 5.68
CA TRP A 215 -18.99 -4.07 6.72
C TRP A 215 -19.04 -5.61 6.68
N THR A 216 -19.23 -6.19 5.50
CA THR A 216 -19.27 -7.65 5.32
C THR A 216 -18.00 -8.32 5.84
N LEU A 217 -16.82 -7.80 5.50
CA LEU A 217 -15.54 -8.33 6.01
C LEU A 217 -15.45 -8.23 7.54
N SER A 218 -15.99 -7.16 8.14
CA SER A 218 -15.98 -7.00 9.59
C SER A 218 -16.91 -7.98 10.31
N GLU A 219 -18.03 -8.36 9.71
CA GLU A 219 -18.91 -9.39 10.29
C GLU A 219 -18.38 -10.81 10.05
N MET A 220 -17.62 -11.02 8.97
CA MET A 220 -16.91 -12.27 8.71
C MET A 220 -15.65 -12.45 9.56
N ALA A 221 -15.29 -11.51 10.44
CA ALA A 221 -13.98 -11.49 11.08
C ALA A 221 -13.64 -12.72 11.93
N GLY A 222 -14.64 -13.55 12.30
CA GLY A 222 -14.48 -14.92 12.79
C GLY A 222 -13.50 -15.75 11.95
N GLU A 223 -13.46 -15.49 10.66
CA GLU A 223 -12.53 -16.03 9.69
C GLU A 223 -11.21 -15.21 9.66
N PRO A 224 -10.03 -15.84 9.87
CA PRO A 224 -8.75 -15.13 9.83
C PRO A 224 -8.51 -14.36 8.53
N ARG A 225 -9.01 -14.88 7.40
CA ARG A 225 -8.86 -14.26 6.08
C ARG A 225 -9.63 -12.93 5.97
N ALA A 226 -10.81 -12.81 6.58
CA ALA A 226 -11.58 -11.57 6.53
C ALA A 226 -10.89 -10.43 7.27
N ALA A 227 -10.31 -10.71 8.45
CA ALA A 227 -9.48 -9.76 9.17
C ALA A 227 -8.22 -9.39 8.37
N ALA A 228 -7.57 -10.37 7.73
CA ALA A 228 -6.42 -10.13 6.85
C ALA A 228 -6.75 -9.20 5.68
N GLU A 229 -7.94 -9.34 5.08
CA GLU A 229 -8.41 -8.47 4.00
C GLU A 229 -8.65 -7.04 4.48
N LEU A 230 -9.20 -6.83 5.69
CA LEU A 230 -9.32 -5.48 6.27
C LEU A 230 -7.94 -4.82 6.46
N PHE A 231 -6.95 -5.55 6.96
CA PHE A 231 -5.58 -5.05 7.07
C PHE A 231 -4.95 -4.75 5.70
N ARG A 232 -5.16 -5.62 4.71
CA ARG A 232 -4.72 -5.40 3.32
C ARG A 232 -5.35 -4.11 2.76
N LEU A 233 -6.65 -3.95 2.92
CA LEU A 233 -7.41 -2.79 2.43
C LEU A 233 -7.00 -1.48 3.12
N ARG A 234 -6.68 -1.50 4.41
CA ARG A 234 -6.13 -0.34 5.14
C ARG A 234 -4.91 0.26 4.44
N THR A 235 -4.05 -0.58 3.88
CA THR A 235 -2.84 -0.15 3.15
C THR A 235 -3.12 0.28 1.70
N ARG A 236 -4.01 -0.44 1.00
CA ARG A 236 -4.31 -0.21 -0.42
C ARG A 236 -5.16 1.03 -0.65
N ILE A 237 -6.20 1.23 0.15
CA ILE A 237 -7.15 2.33 -0.03
C ILE A 237 -6.53 3.63 0.49
N GLN A 238 -6.48 4.66 -0.34
CA GLN A 238 -5.87 5.97 0.00
C GLN A 238 -6.88 7.01 0.51
N TYR A 239 -8.18 6.75 0.37
CA TYR A 239 -9.23 7.69 0.77
C TYR A 239 -9.32 7.81 2.30
N PRO A 240 -9.13 9.02 2.89
CA PRO A 240 -9.13 9.20 4.34
C PRO A 240 -10.42 8.75 5.03
N SER A 241 -11.58 8.98 4.41
CA SER A 241 -12.88 8.56 4.93
C SER A 241 -13.01 7.03 5.01
N ALA A 242 -12.55 6.32 3.97
CA ALA A 242 -12.55 4.86 3.93
C ALA A 242 -11.55 4.27 4.94
N ARG A 243 -10.35 4.84 5.05
CA ARG A 243 -9.36 4.44 6.07
C ARG A 243 -9.91 4.56 7.48
N LYS A 244 -10.54 5.68 7.81
CA LYS A 244 -11.19 5.89 9.11
C LYS A 244 -12.26 4.83 9.41
N ILE A 245 -13.01 4.40 8.40
CA ILE A 245 -13.99 3.30 8.55
C ILE A 245 -13.26 1.99 8.81
N ILE A 246 -12.23 1.66 8.05
CA ILE A 246 -11.43 0.43 8.22
C ILE A 246 -10.81 0.39 9.62
N ASP A 247 -10.17 1.48 10.04
CA ASP A 247 -9.53 1.60 11.36
C ASP A 247 -10.55 1.41 12.48
N LYS A 248 -11.73 2.03 12.36
CA LYS A 248 -12.83 1.83 13.31
C LYS A 248 -13.28 0.37 13.36
N ARG A 249 -13.46 -0.30 12.21
CA ARG A 249 -13.87 -1.70 12.17
C ARG A 249 -12.82 -2.62 12.79
N LEU A 250 -11.54 -2.37 12.52
CA LEU A 250 -10.44 -3.12 13.12
C LEU A 250 -10.38 -2.92 14.64
N ALA A 251 -10.61 -1.70 15.13
CA ALA A 251 -10.69 -1.40 16.56
C ALA A 251 -11.89 -2.13 17.21
N ASP A 252 -13.09 -2.02 16.64
CA ASP A 252 -14.29 -2.71 17.13
C ASP A 252 -14.06 -4.24 17.21
N LEU A 253 -13.32 -4.81 16.25
CA LEU A 253 -12.98 -6.23 16.21
C LEU A 253 -11.94 -6.65 17.24
N ALA A 254 -10.92 -5.83 17.42
CA ALA A 254 -9.89 -6.00 18.45
C ALA A 254 -10.54 -6.01 19.84
N ASP A 255 -11.40 -5.03 20.12
CA ASP A 255 -12.13 -4.90 21.40
C ASP A 255 -13.03 -6.12 21.66
N LYS A 256 -13.81 -6.56 20.66
CA LYS A 256 -14.65 -7.77 20.76
C LYS A 256 -13.86 -9.04 21.10
N ARG A 257 -12.56 -9.08 20.79
CA ARG A 257 -11.68 -10.25 20.97
C ARG A 257 -10.72 -10.13 22.16
N GLY A 258 -10.74 -9.01 22.89
CA GLY A 258 -9.78 -8.76 23.97
C GLY A 258 -8.33 -8.76 23.49
N HIS A 259 -8.08 -8.35 22.24
CA HIS A 259 -6.75 -8.24 21.66
C HIS A 259 -6.54 -6.83 21.17
N SER A 260 -5.30 -6.33 21.16
CA SER A 260 -5.01 -5.09 20.45
C SER A 260 -5.12 -5.32 18.93
N VAL A 261 -5.43 -4.26 18.17
CA VAL A 261 -5.46 -4.30 16.70
C VAL A 261 -4.16 -4.88 16.15
N GLU A 262 -3.05 -4.51 16.77
CA GLU A 262 -1.73 -4.95 16.39
C GLU A 262 -1.49 -6.45 16.61
N ASN A 263 -1.96 -7.01 17.73
CA ASN A 263 -1.84 -8.44 17.99
C ASN A 263 -2.72 -9.24 17.02
N MET A 264 -3.91 -8.72 16.70
CA MET A 264 -4.77 -9.31 15.69
C MET A 264 -4.12 -9.29 14.30
N GLU A 265 -3.44 -8.20 13.93
CA GLU A 265 -2.69 -8.10 12.68
C GLU A 265 -1.46 -9.03 12.64
N ASP A 266 -0.82 -9.23 13.79
CA ASP A 266 0.31 -10.16 13.91
C ASP A 266 -0.15 -11.61 13.73
N HIS A 267 -1.33 -11.98 14.25
CA HIS A 267 -1.86 -13.35 14.13
C HIS A 267 -2.59 -13.62 12.80
N GLY A 268 -3.14 -12.58 12.17
CA GLY A 268 -4.03 -12.69 10.99
C GLY A 268 -3.32 -12.82 9.65
N LEU A 269 -1.99 -12.98 9.60
CA LEU A 269 -1.27 -13.12 8.33
C LEU A 269 -1.53 -14.52 7.73
N PRO A 270 -2.09 -14.64 6.51
CA PRO A 270 -2.26 -15.94 5.87
C PRO A 270 -0.91 -16.50 5.39
N THR A 271 -0.83 -17.81 5.25
CA THR A 271 0.36 -18.49 4.72
C THR A 271 0.52 -18.36 3.21
N PHE A 272 -0.53 -17.90 2.51
CA PHE A 272 -0.59 -17.82 1.04
C PHE A 272 -0.36 -19.18 0.34
N GLY A 273 -0.59 -20.29 1.05
CA GLY A 273 -0.33 -21.65 0.57
C GLY A 273 1.15 -22.05 0.61
N LEU A 274 2.01 -21.25 1.22
CA LEU A 274 3.41 -21.61 1.45
C LEU A 274 3.50 -22.75 2.47
N ASP A 275 4.40 -23.69 2.21
CA ASP A 275 4.81 -24.73 3.15
C ASP A 275 5.82 -24.21 4.19
N GLU A 276 6.19 -25.05 5.15
CA GLU A 276 7.14 -24.71 6.23
C GLU A 276 8.55 -24.34 5.71
N SER A 277 8.90 -24.78 4.49
CA SER A 277 10.14 -24.40 3.81
C SER A 277 10.07 -23.03 3.12
N SER A 278 8.96 -22.31 3.32
CA SER A 278 8.67 -21.01 2.69
C SER A 278 8.59 -21.13 1.16
N ALA A 279 8.09 -22.26 0.66
CA ALA A 279 7.93 -22.56 -0.76
C ALA A 279 6.48 -22.90 -1.14
N LEU A 280 6.15 -22.72 -2.42
CA LEU A 280 4.85 -23.06 -3.00
C LEU A 280 5.06 -23.63 -4.41
N VAL A 281 4.43 -24.77 -4.69
CA VAL A 281 4.41 -25.38 -6.03
C VAL A 281 3.06 -25.12 -6.68
N VAL A 282 3.05 -24.53 -7.88
CA VAL A 282 1.83 -24.30 -8.66
C VAL A 282 1.88 -25.15 -9.94
N PRO A 283 1.01 -26.16 -10.08
CA PRO A 283 0.96 -27.01 -11.27
C PRO A 283 0.23 -26.35 -12.44
N PHE A 284 0.64 -26.70 -13.66
CA PHE A 284 0.08 -26.28 -14.94
C PHE A 284 0.07 -27.47 -15.91
N GLY A 285 -0.83 -28.42 -15.68
CA GLY A 285 -0.83 -29.69 -16.40
C GLY A 285 0.46 -30.46 -16.10
N GLY A 286 1.25 -30.78 -17.13
CA GLY A 286 2.57 -31.39 -16.96
C GLY A 286 3.66 -30.44 -16.44
N ALA A 287 3.51 -29.12 -16.65
CA ALA A 287 4.48 -28.14 -16.19
C ALA A 287 4.20 -27.67 -14.75
N ARG A 288 5.17 -27.04 -14.10
CA ARG A 288 4.98 -26.39 -12.80
C ARG A 288 5.90 -25.20 -12.60
N VAL A 289 5.53 -24.33 -11.66
CA VAL A 289 6.43 -23.30 -11.12
C VAL A 289 6.60 -23.52 -9.62
N GLU A 290 7.85 -23.45 -9.17
CA GLU A 290 8.20 -23.47 -7.75
C GLU A 290 8.58 -22.05 -7.33
N LEU A 291 7.85 -21.52 -6.36
CA LEU A 291 8.06 -20.22 -5.76
C LEU A 291 8.75 -20.42 -4.41
N ARG A 292 9.77 -19.62 -4.11
CA ARG A 292 10.45 -19.63 -2.80
C ARG A 292 10.61 -18.20 -2.28
N VAL A 293 10.18 -17.98 -1.05
CA VAL A 293 10.33 -16.71 -0.36
C VAL A 293 11.71 -16.64 0.28
N HIS A 294 12.40 -15.53 0.06
CA HIS A 294 13.68 -15.19 0.67
C HIS A 294 13.52 -13.95 1.56
N SER A 295 14.55 -13.60 2.34
CA SER A 295 14.53 -12.36 3.13
C SER A 295 14.34 -11.11 2.26
N THR A 296 14.85 -11.13 1.02
CA THR A 296 14.96 -9.97 0.12
C THR A 296 14.01 -9.99 -1.09
N GLY A 297 13.23 -11.05 -1.29
CA GLY A 297 12.36 -11.18 -2.46
C GLY A 297 11.82 -12.59 -2.63
N ILE A 298 11.29 -12.87 -3.82
CA ILE A 298 10.75 -14.19 -4.19
C ILE A 298 11.45 -14.68 -5.45
N SER A 299 11.96 -15.92 -5.40
CA SER A 299 12.48 -16.60 -6.59
C SER A 299 11.42 -17.47 -7.24
N GLN A 300 11.44 -17.54 -8.57
CA GLN A 300 10.58 -18.39 -9.38
C GLN A 300 11.44 -19.34 -10.22
N GLN A 301 11.15 -20.65 -10.16
CA GLN A 301 11.80 -21.66 -11.00
C GLN A 301 10.71 -22.45 -11.75
N TRP A 302 10.77 -22.42 -13.07
CA TRP A 302 9.83 -23.16 -13.92
C TRP A 302 10.38 -24.54 -14.27
N TYR A 303 9.50 -25.52 -14.41
CA TYR A 303 9.80 -26.87 -14.85
C TYR A 303 8.87 -27.26 -16.00
N SER A 304 9.43 -27.88 -17.04
CA SER A 304 8.66 -28.42 -18.17
C SER A 304 7.92 -29.71 -17.80
N ALA A 305 7.07 -30.21 -18.70
CA ALA A 305 6.42 -31.51 -18.56
C ALA A 305 7.40 -32.69 -18.36
N ALA A 306 8.61 -32.57 -18.90
CA ALA A 306 9.70 -33.53 -18.71
C ALA A 306 10.47 -33.32 -17.39
N GLY A 307 10.02 -32.42 -16.51
CA GLY A 307 10.67 -32.10 -15.24
C GLY A 307 11.97 -31.29 -15.35
N LYS A 308 12.32 -30.76 -16.55
CA LYS A 308 13.55 -29.98 -16.75
C LYS A 308 13.37 -28.51 -16.34
N PRO A 309 14.33 -27.90 -15.63
CA PRO A 309 14.25 -26.49 -15.26
C PRO A 309 14.35 -25.57 -16.48
N VAL A 310 13.46 -24.59 -16.58
CA VAL A 310 13.40 -23.60 -17.66
C VAL A 310 13.30 -22.18 -17.09
N LYS A 311 13.74 -21.16 -17.84
CA LYS A 311 13.82 -19.76 -17.38
C LYS A 311 12.49 -19.01 -17.41
N ALA A 312 11.51 -19.50 -18.15
CA ALA A 312 10.25 -18.82 -18.39
C ALA A 312 9.10 -19.84 -18.46
N PRO A 313 7.84 -19.38 -18.34
CA PRO A 313 6.69 -20.27 -18.51
C PRO A 313 6.77 -20.97 -19.88
N PRO A 314 6.67 -22.31 -19.93
CA PRO A 314 6.60 -23.06 -21.19
C PRO A 314 5.49 -22.53 -22.10
N SER A 315 5.65 -22.69 -23.42
CA SER A 315 4.66 -22.23 -24.42
C SER A 315 3.27 -22.84 -24.18
N GLU A 316 3.21 -24.12 -23.84
CA GLU A 316 1.96 -24.84 -23.51
C GLU A 316 1.18 -24.17 -22.37
N VAL A 317 1.87 -23.74 -21.31
CA VAL A 317 1.24 -23.02 -20.18
C VAL A 317 0.60 -21.72 -20.63
N LYS A 318 1.25 -20.99 -21.55
CA LYS A 318 0.71 -19.73 -22.07
C LYS A 318 -0.50 -19.93 -22.97
N LEU A 319 -0.54 -21.03 -23.74
CA LEU A 319 -1.60 -21.32 -24.71
C LEU A 319 -2.82 -21.96 -24.03
N VAL A 320 -2.62 -22.90 -23.12
CA VAL A 320 -3.69 -23.73 -22.53
C VAL A 320 -4.13 -23.22 -21.16
N HIS A 321 -3.23 -22.60 -20.40
CA HIS A 321 -3.45 -22.21 -19.00
C HIS A 321 -3.27 -20.70 -18.77
N GLY A 322 -3.66 -19.87 -19.74
CA GLY A 322 -3.48 -18.41 -19.71
C GLY A 322 -4.06 -17.75 -18.44
N ASP A 323 -5.29 -18.10 -18.07
CA ASP A 323 -5.97 -17.53 -16.88
C ASP A 323 -5.29 -17.97 -15.58
N ALA A 324 -4.93 -19.25 -15.46
CA ALA A 324 -4.19 -19.75 -14.30
C ALA A 324 -2.80 -19.11 -14.19
N LEU A 325 -2.13 -18.83 -15.32
CA LEU A 325 -0.85 -18.13 -15.36
C LEU A 325 -1.02 -16.67 -14.90
N SER A 326 -2.10 -16.00 -15.31
CA SER A 326 -2.44 -14.65 -14.84
C SER A 326 -2.69 -14.63 -13.32
N ALA A 327 -3.49 -15.58 -12.82
CA ALA A 327 -3.74 -15.74 -11.39
C ALA A 327 -2.46 -16.04 -10.59
N CYS A 328 -1.56 -16.86 -11.13
CA CYS A 328 -0.26 -17.14 -10.52
C CYS A 328 0.64 -15.89 -10.48
N ARG A 329 0.68 -15.10 -11.56
CA ARG A 329 1.40 -13.81 -11.57
C ARG A 329 0.84 -12.83 -10.54
N GLN A 330 -0.48 -12.77 -10.39
CA GLN A 330 -1.11 -11.94 -9.37
C GLN A 330 -0.74 -12.43 -7.96
N ARG A 331 -0.78 -13.75 -7.73
CA ARG A 331 -0.35 -14.35 -6.46
C ARG A 331 1.11 -14.03 -6.12
N ILE A 332 2.02 -14.05 -7.09
CA ILE A 332 3.44 -13.65 -6.88
C ILE A 332 3.52 -12.18 -6.44
N LYS A 333 2.77 -11.28 -7.08
CA LYS A 333 2.70 -9.86 -6.70
C LYS A 333 2.14 -9.67 -5.29
N ASP A 334 1.10 -10.41 -4.94
CA ASP A 334 0.46 -10.33 -3.63
C ASP A 334 1.39 -10.87 -2.53
N LEU A 335 2.07 -12.00 -2.78
CA LEU A 335 3.09 -12.56 -1.92
C LEU A 335 4.23 -11.57 -1.67
N GLU A 336 4.77 -10.94 -2.73
CA GLU A 336 5.87 -9.97 -2.60
C GLU A 336 5.41 -8.71 -1.87
N GLY A 337 4.21 -8.21 -2.16
CA GLY A 337 3.61 -7.09 -1.44
C GLY A 337 3.42 -7.40 0.06
N ALA A 338 2.95 -8.60 0.39
CA ALA A 338 2.80 -9.05 1.76
C ALA A 338 4.15 -9.19 2.47
N ARG A 339 5.17 -9.78 1.81
CA ARG A 339 6.54 -9.88 2.31
C ARG A 339 7.11 -8.49 2.63
N GLN A 340 7.05 -7.57 1.68
CA GLN A 340 7.56 -6.21 1.85
C GLN A 340 6.83 -5.45 2.96
N THR A 341 5.51 -5.66 3.09
CA THR A 341 4.73 -5.10 4.21
C THR A 341 5.24 -5.60 5.56
N GLN A 342 5.61 -6.87 5.70
CA GLN A 342 6.18 -7.38 6.95
C GLN A 342 7.55 -6.76 7.27
N VAL A 343 8.38 -6.50 6.25
CA VAL A 343 9.67 -5.80 6.45
C VAL A 343 9.43 -4.38 6.99
N VAL A 344 8.52 -3.62 6.38
CA VAL A 344 8.19 -2.26 6.81
C VAL A 344 7.64 -2.25 8.24
N ARG A 345 6.74 -3.18 8.59
CA ARG A 345 6.19 -3.29 9.95
C ARG A 345 7.25 -3.64 10.99
N LEU A 346 8.18 -4.53 10.66
CA LEU A 346 9.30 -4.85 11.54
C LEU A 346 10.22 -3.63 11.71
N GLU A 347 10.47 -2.85 10.68
CA GLU A 347 11.25 -1.61 10.80
C GLU A 347 10.55 -0.58 11.70
N GLN A 348 9.24 -0.38 11.53
CA GLN A 348 8.42 0.50 12.36
C GLN A 348 8.38 0.08 13.84
N SER A 349 8.62 -1.21 14.11
CA SER A 349 8.60 -1.75 15.47
C SER A 349 9.64 -1.10 16.42
N TRP A 350 10.72 -0.51 15.89
CA TRP A 350 11.70 0.26 16.66
C TRP A 350 11.11 1.53 17.22
N VAL A 351 10.47 2.33 16.37
CA VAL A 351 9.85 3.60 16.75
C VAL A 351 8.64 3.36 17.67
N GLU A 352 7.90 2.29 17.40
CA GLU A 352 6.78 1.87 18.25
C GLU A 352 7.24 1.21 19.57
N ASN A 353 8.51 0.88 19.75
CA ASN A 353 9.01 0.10 20.91
C ASN A 353 8.19 -1.20 21.13
N ARG A 354 7.92 -1.95 20.05
CA ARG A 354 7.14 -3.20 20.15
C ARG A 354 7.92 -4.29 20.85
N SER A 355 7.18 -5.17 21.54
CA SER A 355 7.76 -6.40 22.10
C SER A 355 6.82 -7.61 22.03
N TRP A 356 7.47 -8.76 21.85
CA TRP A 356 7.08 -10.17 21.76
C TRP A 356 6.29 -10.78 22.90
N ALA A 357 6.78 -11.82 23.56
CA ALA A 357 5.99 -13.06 23.70
C ALA A 357 6.90 -14.03 23.02
N PHE A 358 7.89 -14.63 23.69
CA PHE A 358 8.79 -15.53 23.00
C PHE A 358 8.00 -16.65 22.31
N GLU A 359 7.01 -17.21 23.01
CA GLU A 359 6.06 -18.17 22.44
C GLU A 359 5.27 -17.60 21.24
N THR A 360 4.67 -16.42 21.40
CA THR A 360 3.90 -15.74 20.35
C THR A 360 4.77 -15.42 19.12
N TRP A 361 5.96 -14.89 19.34
CA TRP A 361 6.93 -14.55 18.30
C TRP A 361 7.41 -15.81 17.58
N SER A 362 7.74 -16.86 18.34
CA SER A 362 8.15 -18.15 17.79
C SER A 362 7.05 -18.71 16.87
N LYS A 363 5.80 -18.70 17.33
CA LYS A 363 4.63 -19.21 16.59
C LYS A 363 4.30 -18.37 15.35
N TYR A 364 4.13 -17.06 15.49
CA TYR A 364 3.56 -16.19 14.45
C TYR A 364 4.60 -15.47 13.59
N PHE A 365 5.88 -15.46 13.98
CA PHE A 365 6.96 -14.83 13.21
C PHE A 365 7.99 -15.86 12.75
N LEU A 366 8.65 -16.56 13.68
CA LEU A 366 9.76 -17.47 13.34
C LEU A 366 9.31 -18.72 12.56
N ARG A 367 8.13 -19.25 12.88
CA ARG A 367 7.55 -20.44 12.23
C ARG A 367 6.58 -20.10 11.10
N HIS A 368 6.20 -18.84 10.92
CA HIS A 368 5.28 -18.45 9.86
C HIS A 368 6.01 -18.44 8.49
N PRO A 369 5.53 -19.16 7.46
CA PRO A 369 6.30 -19.41 6.25
C PRO A 369 6.61 -18.15 5.42
N LEU A 370 5.73 -17.15 5.42
CA LEU A 370 6.04 -15.86 4.77
C LEU A 370 7.07 -15.02 5.55
N ARG A 371 7.05 -15.09 6.89
CA ARG A 371 7.87 -14.22 7.76
C ARG A 371 9.21 -14.84 8.09
N ARG A 372 9.28 -16.16 8.14
CA ARG A 372 10.47 -16.91 8.54
C ARG A 372 11.72 -16.44 7.80
N PRO A 373 11.76 -16.34 6.45
CA PRO A 373 12.95 -15.86 5.74
C PRO A 373 13.39 -14.46 6.17
N ILE A 374 12.44 -13.57 6.49
CA ILE A 374 12.73 -12.23 7.02
C ILE A 374 13.31 -12.34 8.43
N VAL A 375 12.61 -13.04 9.33
CA VAL A 375 12.91 -13.13 10.77
C VAL A 375 14.27 -13.76 11.04
N VAL A 376 14.63 -14.83 10.31
CA VAL A 376 15.93 -15.49 10.44
C VAL A 376 17.08 -14.64 9.88
N SER A 377 16.77 -13.61 9.08
CA SER A 377 17.78 -12.67 8.57
C SER A 377 18.09 -11.50 9.51
N LEU A 378 17.42 -11.43 10.66
CA LEU A 378 17.48 -10.30 11.57
C LEU A 378 18.01 -10.70 12.95
N ILE A 379 18.58 -9.72 13.64
CA ILE A 379 19.10 -9.79 15.00
C ILE A 379 17.98 -9.39 15.97
N TRP A 380 17.85 -10.10 17.07
CA TRP A 380 16.78 -9.94 18.05
C TRP A 380 17.36 -9.78 19.46
N SER A 381 16.74 -8.93 20.25
CA SER A 381 16.96 -8.85 21.70
C SER A 381 15.91 -9.72 22.39
N ILE A 382 16.35 -10.72 23.16
CA ILE A 382 15.46 -11.59 23.95
C ILE A 382 15.98 -11.62 25.38
N GLY A 383 15.23 -10.98 26.29
CA GLY A 383 15.79 -10.63 27.61
C GLY A 383 17.04 -9.77 27.45
N ASP A 384 18.14 -10.15 28.10
CA ASP A 384 19.43 -9.47 28.03
C ASP A 384 20.34 -9.99 26.91
N HIS A 385 19.87 -10.96 26.12
CA HIS A 385 20.66 -11.57 25.05
C HIS A 385 20.35 -10.96 23.69
N VAL A 386 21.39 -10.75 22.89
CA VAL A 386 21.29 -10.41 21.48
C VAL A 386 21.59 -11.66 20.67
N VAL A 387 20.63 -12.11 19.86
CA VAL A 387 20.69 -13.39 19.14
C VAL A 387 20.17 -13.27 17.71
N MET A 388 20.54 -14.21 16.86
CA MET A 388 19.97 -14.38 15.52
C MET A 388 19.52 -15.84 15.35
N PRO A 389 18.35 -16.10 14.75
CA PRO A 389 17.95 -17.46 14.43
C PRO A 389 18.86 -18.08 13.36
N ASP A 390 19.07 -19.37 13.45
CA ASP A 390 19.67 -20.18 12.39
C ASP A 390 18.91 -21.51 12.20
N GLY A 391 19.51 -22.46 11.49
CA GLY A 391 18.89 -23.77 11.23
C GLY A 391 18.67 -24.64 12.48
N GLU A 392 19.37 -24.35 13.58
CA GLU A 392 19.38 -25.19 14.80
C GLU A 392 18.76 -24.49 16.02
N GLY A 393 18.69 -23.16 16.04
CA GLY A 393 18.08 -22.41 17.13
C GLY A 393 18.41 -20.92 17.11
N LEU A 394 18.58 -20.33 18.29
CA LEU A 394 18.94 -18.92 18.46
C LEU A 394 20.37 -18.82 18.95
N ARG A 395 21.25 -18.14 18.20
CA ARG A 395 22.66 -18.00 18.56
C ARG A 395 23.03 -16.57 18.83
N ASP A 396 23.78 -16.35 19.92
CA ASP A 396 24.44 -15.06 20.15
C ASP A 396 25.59 -14.82 19.18
N VAL A 397 26.24 -13.65 19.25
CA VAL A 397 27.30 -13.24 18.31
C VAL A 397 28.51 -14.18 18.30
N THR A 398 28.76 -14.91 19.39
CA THR A 398 29.85 -15.90 19.50
C THR A 398 29.48 -17.26 18.91
N GLY A 399 28.20 -17.44 18.54
CA GLY A 399 27.67 -18.70 18.02
C GLY A 399 27.15 -19.64 19.11
N THR A 400 27.02 -19.21 20.36
CA THR A 400 26.44 -20.06 21.41
C THR A 400 24.92 -20.13 21.30
N LEU A 401 24.35 -21.34 21.34
CA LEU A 401 22.90 -21.56 21.36
C LEU A 401 22.30 -21.08 22.68
N ARG A 402 21.15 -20.41 22.59
CA ARG A 402 20.40 -19.89 23.73
C ARG A 402 18.96 -20.39 23.70
N ALA A 403 18.46 -20.79 24.86
CA ALA A 403 17.05 -21.09 25.11
C ALA A 403 16.44 -19.97 25.95
N PHE A 404 15.13 -19.75 25.80
CA PHE A 404 14.44 -18.64 26.44
C PHE A 404 13.11 -19.10 27.05
N ASP A 405 12.72 -18.44 28.14
CA ASP A 405 11.41 -18.61 28.75
C ASP A 405 10.29 -18.21 27.75
N PRO A 406 9.16 -18.93 27.69
CA PRO A 406 8.03 -18.62 26.79
C PRO A 406 7.52 -17.16 26.90
N GLN A 407 7.63 -16.53 28.08
CA GLN A 407 7.20 -15.17 28.35
C GLN A 407 8.30 -14.12 28.13
N ALA A 408 9.54 -14.53 27.84
CA ALA A 408 10.64 -13.62 27.57
C ALA A 408 10.27 -12.59 26.49
N ARG A 409 10.67 -11.34 26.71
CA ARG A 409 10.39 -10.23 25.79
C ARG A 409 11.32 -10.29 24.60
N VAL A 410 10.76 -10.47 23.41
CA VAL A 410 11.47 -10.39 22.14
C VAL A 410 11.32 -8.99 21.55
N ARG A 411 12.39 -8.35 21.11
CA ARG A 411 12.37 -7.08 20.37
C ARG A 411 13.31 -7.17 19.19
N LEU A 412 13.02 -6.44 18.12
CA LEU A 412 13.99 -6.27 17.04
C LEU A 412 15.19 -5.49 17.58
N TRP A 413 16.40 -6.05 17.48
CA TRP A 413 17.59 -5.38 18.02
C TRP A 413 17.93 -4.13 17.19
N HIS A 414 18.30 -3.04 17.86
CA HIS A 414 18.73 -1.79 17.24
C HIS A 414 20.20 -1.52 17.60
N PRO A 415 21.08 -1.05 16.67
CA PRO A 415 22.49 -0.84 16.98
C PRO A 415 22.77 0.13 18.14
N LEU A 416 21.89 1.11 18.40
CA LEU A 416 22.00 2.00 19.57
C LEU A 416 21.89 1.28 20.92
N ASN A 417 21.34 0.06 20.94
CA ASN A 417 21.18 -0.73 22.16
C ASN A 417 22.38 -1.65 22.42
N GLY A 418 23.40 -1.62 21.56
CA GLY A 418 24.65 -2.36 21.76
C GLY A 418 25.84 -1.42 21.82
N ASP A 419 26.90 -1.84 22.49
CA ASP A 419 28.19 -1.15 22.40
C ASP A 419 28.81 -1.29 21.01
N GLN A 420 29.84 -0.48 20.73
CA GLN A 420 30.51 -0.48 19.43
C GLN A 420 31.08 -1.86 19.07
N GLN A 421 31.62 -2.60 20.04
CA GLN A 421 32.22 -3.90 19.82
C GLN A 421 31.16 -4.95 19.40
N THR A 422 30.01 -4.95 20.06
CA THR A 422 28.86 -5.81 19.75
C THR A 422 28.34 -5.52 18.36
N VAL A 423 28.17 -4.23 18.01
CA VAL A 423 27.73 -3.81 16.66
C VAL A 423 28.72 -4.30 15.60
N LEU A 424 30.03 -4.09 15.80
CA LEU A 424 31.06 -4.54 14.86
C LEU A 424 31.12 -6.06 14.73
N ALA A 425 30.96 -6.80 15.83
CA ALA A 425 30.94 -8.26 15.82
C ALA A 425 29.74 -8.81 15.03
N TRP A 426 28.56 -8.22 15.20
CA TRP A 426 27.38 -8.57 14.39
C TRP A 426 27.55 -8.23 12.91
N ARG A 427 28.10 -7.05 12.60
CA ARG A 427 28.42 -6.67 11.21
C ARG A 427 29.34 -7.69 10.55
N ARG A 428 30.41 -8.08 11.24
CA ARG A 428 31.36 -9.10 10.76
C ARG A 428 30.67 -10.45 10.55
N ARG A 429 29.92 -10.93 11.54
CA ARG A 429 29.20 -12.20 11.45
C ARG A 429 28.23 -12.22 10.26
N ILE A 430 27.48 -11.14 10.04
CA ILE A 430 26.59 -11.02 8.88
C ILE A 430 27.39 -11.06 7.59
N LEU A 431 28.46 -10.29 7.48
CA LEU A 431 29.28 -10.25 6.26
C LEU A 431 29.87 -11.61 5.89
N GLU A 432 30.39 -12.35 6.88
CA GLU A 432 31.10 -13.62 6.67
C GLU A 432 30.17 -14.83 6.55
N HIS A 433 29.12 -14.90 7.38
CA HIS A 433 28.34 -16.14 7.56
C HIS A 433 26.81 -15.94 7.61
N GLY A 434 26.33 -14.75 7.98
CA GLY A 434 24.90 -14.49 8.19
C GLY A 434 24.16 -14.07 6.93
N PRO A 435 22.87 -14.37 6.74
CA PRO A 435 22.10 -14.07 5.53
C PRO A 435 22.05 -12.56 5.20
N THR A 436 21.74 -12.21 3.94
CA THR A 436 21.41 -10.82 3.58
C THR A 436 20.18 -10.37 4.36
N GLN A 437 20.33 -9.31 5.15
CA GLN A 437 19.27 -8.79 6.01
C GLN A 437 18.16 -8.16 5.17
N ALA A 438 16.91 -8.50 5.49
CA ALA A 438 15.72 -7.95 4.83
C ALA A 438 15.57 -6.43 4.96
N LEU A 439 16.23 -5.83 5.96
CA LEU A 439 16.35 -4.39 6.18
C LEU A 439 17.75 -4.05 6.68
N LYS A 440 18.19 -2.80 6.50
CA LYS A 440 19.48 -2.33 7.01
C LYS A 440 19.45 -2.24 8.54
N GLN A 441 19.92 -3.30 9.22
CA GLN A 441 19.90 -3.43 10.68
C GLN A 441 21.30 -3.29 11.30
N ALA A 442 22.21 -4.26 11.13
CA ALA A 442 23.52 -4.18 11.79
C ALA A 442 24.37 -3.01 11.26
N HIS A 443 24.20 -2.69 9.99
CA HIS A 443 24.82 -1.57 9.31
C HIS A 443 23.93 -0.32 9.32
N ARG A 444 22.91 -0.25 10.18
CA ARG A 444 22.02 0.91 10.24
C ARG A 444 22.78 2.14 10.71
N GLU A 445 22.49 3.27 10.07
CA GLU A 445 22.92 4.59 10.51
C GLU A 445 22.31 4.90 11.87
N ILE A 446 23.13 5.41 12.79
CA ILE A 446 22.68 5.83 14.11
C ILE A 446 22.94 7.33 14.28
N TYR A 447 21.98 8.04 14.86
CA TYR A 447 22.09 9.46 15.17
C TYR A 447 21.94 9.65 16.68
N VAL A 448 23.06 9.96 17.32
CA VAL A 448 23.10 10.29 18.76
C VAL A 448 23.00 11.80 18.90
N LEU A 449 22.29 12.28 19.93
CA LEU A 449 22.16 13.70 20.24
C LEU A 449 23.54 14.35 20.42
N THR A 450 23.75 15.49 19.76
CA THR A 450 25.02 16.25 19.77
C THR A 450 24.93 17.50 20.63
N GLU A 451 26.07 18.06 21.01
CA GLU A 451 26.12 19.33 21.75
C GLU A 451 25.48 20.50 20.99
N ALA A 452 25.56 20.52 19.66
CA ALA A 452 24.88 21.52 18.84
C ALA A 452 23.35 21.46 19.02
N GLU A 453 22.79 20.25 19.17
CA GLU A 453 21.36 20.03 19.39
C GLU A 453 20.96 20.26 20.85
N ARG A 454 21.87 20.07 21.81
CA ARG A 454 21.66 20.51 23.19
C ARG A 454 21.57 22.03 23.28
N ALA A 455 22.40 22.74 22.50
CA ALA A 455 22.39 24.20 22.45
C ALA A 455 21.09 24.76 21.84
N THR A 456 20.57 24.17 20.76
CA THR A 456 19.27 24.56 20.17
C THR A 456 18.07 24.04 20.95
N ARG A 457 18.27 23.01 21.79
CA ARG A 457 17.32 22.37 22.71
C ARG A 457 16.13 21.66 22.06
N VAL A 458 15.40 22.32 21.16
CA VAL A 458 14.08 21.87 20.66
C VAL A 458 14.06 21.50 19.18
N TYR A 459 15.15 21.72 18.44
CA TYR A 459 15.24 21.35 17.03
C TYR A 459 16.66 20.98 16.60
N SER A 460 16.78 20.17 15.54
CA SER A 460 18.04 19.83 14.89
C SER A 460 18.15 20.52 13.52
N ASN A 461 19.30 21.13 13.25
CA ASN A 461 19.63 21.77 11.98
C ASN A 461 20.49 20.88 11.05
N ARG A 462 20.73 19.61 11.40
CA ARG A 462 21.62 18.72 10.61
C ARG A 462 21.26 18.59 9.14
N PHE A 463 19.99 18.81 8.82
CA PHE A 463 19.41 18.62 7.49
C PHE A 463 18.82 19.92 6.92
N ALA A 464 19.24 21.07 7.45
CA ALA A 464 18.82 22.39 6.98
C ALA A 464 19.56 22.81 5.70
N ALA A 465 18.97 23.77 4.98
CA ALA A 465 19.57 24.43 3.82
C ALA A 465 19.84 23.53 2.61
N HIS A 466 18.98 22.52 2.37
CA HIS A 466 19.00 21.72 1.14
C HIS A 466 17.85 22.08 0.19
N ILE A 467 18.14 22.07 -1.10
CA ILE A 467 17.14 22.23 -2.17
C ILE A 467 16.64 20.85 -2.60
N LEU A 468 15.36 20.55 -2.36
CA LEU A 468 14.77 19.22 -2.52
C LEU A 468 13.79 19.18 -3.70
N ARG A 469 13.81 18.11 -4.51
CA ARG A 469 12.82 17.82 -5.55
C ARG A 469 11.48 17.41 -4.92
N GLN A 470 10.49 18.30 -4.99
CA GLN A 470 9.25 18.17 -4.23
C GLN A 470 8.47 16.87 -4.51
N HIS A 471 8.32 16.48 -5.78
CA HIS A 471 7.57 15.26 -6.12
C HIS A 471 8.22 13.98 -5.57
N GLN A 472 9.55 13.90 -5.67
CA GLN A 472 10.32 12.78 -5.13
C GLN A 472 10.28 12.77 -3.60
N PHE A 473 10.38 13.95 -2.98
CA PHE A 473 10.25 14.14 -1.54
C PHE A 473 8.89 13.69 -1.01
N LYS A 474 7.79 14.07 -1.67
CA LYS A 474 6.45 13.59 -1.32
C LYS A 474 6.35 12.07 -1.40
N ALA A 475 6.88 11.46 -2.46
CA ALA A 475 6.83 10.00 -2.62
C ALA A 475 7.58 9.28 -1.48
N LEU A 476 8.75 9.79 -1.07
CA LEU A 476 9.51 9.25 0.06
C LEU A 476 8.80 9.46 1.40
N CYS A 477 8.26 10.66 1.65
CA CYS A 477 7.46 10.94 2.85
C CYS A 477 6.33 9.91 2.99
N GLN A 478 5.55 9.72 1.92
CA GLN A 478 4.46 8.75 1.89
C GLN A 478 4.94 7.31 2.13
N ALA A 479 6.07 6.91 1.53
CA ALA A 479 6.65 5.59 1.73
C ALA A 479 7.15 5.34 3.16
N ARG A 480 7.51 6.40 3.90
CA ARG A 480 7.99 6.35 5.29
C ARG A 480 6.89 6.66 6.32
N GLY A 481 5.64 6.85 5.90
CA GLY A 481 4.51 7.15 6.79
C GLY A 481 4.40 8.61 7.22
N TRP A 482 5.19 9.51 6.65
CA TRP A 482 5.08 10.94 6.86
C TRP A 482 3.93 11.52 6.04
N THR A 483 3.14 12.37 6.69
CA THR A 483 2.06 13.12 6.05
C THR A 483 2.63 14.38 5.40
N TYR A 484 2.47 14.50 4.08
CA TYR A 484 2.94 15.66 3.31
C TYR A 484 2.07 15.87 2.07
N ALA A 485 1.87 17.12 1.68
CA ALA A 485 1.08 17.53 0.52
C ALA A 485 1.93 18.41 -0.39
N LEU A 486 1.66 18.41 -1.69
CA LEU A 486 2.38 19.29 -2.61
C LEU A 486 2.04 20.75 -2.28
N MET A 487 3.05 21.60 -2.22
CA MET A 487 2.98 23.06 -2.11
C MET A 487 3.09 23.69 -3.51
N GLY A 488 2.41 24.82 -3.72
CA GLY A 488 2.35 25.48 -5.01
C GLY A 488 1.86 26.93 -4.92
N ALA A 489 1.29 27.46 -6.01
CA ALA A 489 0.85 28.84 -6.13
C ALA A 489 -0.48 29.15 -5.40
N TRP A 490 -0.95 28.26 -4.53
CA TRP A 490 -2.15 28.42 -3.72
C TRP A 490 -1.79 28.58 -2.24
N ASN A 491 -2.70 29.16 -1.45
CA ASN A 491 -2.52 29.32 -0.01
C ASN A 491 -2.47 27.95 0.69
N GLY A 492 -1.51 27.78 1.61
CA GLY A 492 -1.36 26.57 2.42
C GLY A 492 0.02 25.94 2.25
N GLY A 493 0.96 26.33 3.09
CA GLY A 493 2.20 25.58 3.30
C GLY A 493 2.00 24.48 4.33
N ASN A 494 2.66 23.35 4.15
CA ASN A 494 2.78 22.35 5.21
C ASN A 494 4.21 21.83 5.32
N SER A 495 4.54 21.34 6.50
CA SER A 495 5.78 20.60 6.73
C SER A 495 5.43 19.12 6.91
N PRO A 496 6.23 18.19 6.37
CA PRO A 496 6.06 16.77 6.63
C PRO A 496 5.97 16.49 8.13
N ALA A 497 4.96 15.71 8.51
CA ALA A 497 4.75 15.31 9.90
C ALA A 497 4.60 13.79 10.03
N LEU A 498 5.28 13.20 11.01
CA LEU A 498 5.17 11.80 11.40
C LEU A 498 4.54 11.71 12.78
N ALA A 499 3.37 11.09 12.86
CA ALA A 499 2.70 10.83 14.13
C ALA A 499 3.39 9.68 14.88
N LEU A 500 3.67 9.90 16.17
CA LEU A 500 4.35 8.97 17.07
C LEU A 500 3.44 8.71 18.30
N PRO A 501 2.31 7.99 18.12
CA PRO A 501 1.25 7.93 19.12
C PRO A 501 1.70 7.28 20.43
N ARG A 502 2.62 6.32 20.41
CA ARG A 502 3.11 5.65 21.63
C ARG A 502 3.96 6.55 22.53
N GLN A 503 4.55 7.58 21.95
CA GLN A 503 5.30 8.60 22.69
C GLN A 503 4.45 9.85 22.93
N SER A 504 3.22 9.91 22.40
CA SER A 504 2.41 11.13 22.35
C SER A 504 3.15 12.31 21.70
N LEU A 505 3.89 12.02 20.62
CA LEU A 505 4.70 12.99 19.89
C LEU A 505 4.29 13.09 18.43
N THR A 506 4.67 14.19 17.79
CA THR A 506 4.70 14.36 16.33
C THR A 506 6.07 14.88 15.92
N ALA A 507 6.79 14.14 15.09
CA ALA A 507 8.01 14.65 14.48
C ALA A 507 7.66 15.51 13.26
N VAL A 508 8.32 16.65 13.09
CA VAL A 508 8.10 17.58 11.98
C VAL A 508 9.43 17.91 11.31
N PHE A 509 9.48 17.77 10.00
CA PHE A 509 10.61 18.23 9.19
C PHE A 509 10.21 19.49 8.45
N HIS A 510 10.72 20.64 8.86
CA HIS A 510 10.36 21.92 8.27
C HIS A 510 10.91 22.06 6.86
N VAL A 511 10.01 22.40 5.95
CA VAL A 511 10.31 22.74 4.56
C VAL A 511 9.53 23.98 4.16
N SER A 512 10.09 24.74 3.21
CA SER A 512 9.46 25.92 2.64
C SER A 512 9.57 25.89 1.12
N MET A 513 8.65 26.58 0.44
CA MET A 513 8.83 26.84 -0.99
C MET A 513 10.00 27.82 -1.18
N ILE A 514 10.73 27.66 -2.28
CA ILE A 514 11.73 28.64 -2.68
C ILE A 514 10.99 29.78 -3.40
N ASP A 515 11.12 30.99 -2.87
CA ASP A 515 10.53 32.19 -3.47
C ASP A 515 11.09 32.39 -4.88
N GLU A 516 10.20 32.73 -5.82
CA GLU A 516 10.51 32.85 -7.26
C GLU A 516 11.09 31.57 -7.92
N GLY A 517 10.98 30.41 -7.27
CA GLY A 517 11.42 29.13 -7.83
C GLY A 517 10.54 28.63 -8.99
N PRO A 518 11.07 27.72 -9.83
CA PRO A 518 10.33 27.17 -10.96
C PRO A 518 9.09 26.40 -10.51
N ARG A 519 8.03 26.51 -11.31
CA ARG A 519 6.73 25.86 -11.07
C ARG A 519 6.28 25.08 -12.30
N MET A 520 5.55 24.00 -12.05
CA MET A 520 4.85 23.26 -13.09
C MET A 520 3.69 24.10 -13.63
N ALA A 521 3.17 23.74 -14.82
CA ALA A 521 1.97 24.37 -15.38
C ALA A 521 0.75 24.30 -14.45
N SER A 522 0.69 23.29 -13.57
CA SER A 522 -0.33 23.13 -12.52
C SER A 522 -0.17 24.08 -11.33
N GLY A 523 0.89 24.90 -11.28
CA GLY A 523 1.23 25.78 -10.17
C GLY A 523 1.99 25.11 -9.02
N VAL A 524 2.23 23.79 -9.07
CA VAL A 524 3.04 23.04 -8.10
C VAL A 524 4.50 23.51 -8.15
N ALA A 525 5.13 23.75 -7.00
CA ALA A 525 6.56 24.08 -6.97
C ALA A 525 7.43 22.86 -7.37
N HIS A 526 8.48 23.07 -8.16
CA HIS A 526 9.42 21.98 -8.46
C HIS A 526 10.30 21.62 -7.25
N TYR A 527 10.69 22.64 -6.49
CA TYR A 527 11.68 22.53 -5.43
C TYR A 527 11.22 23.14 -4.10
N LEU A 528 11.82 22.65 -3.02
CA LEU A 528 11.64 23.12 -1.64
C LEU A 528 13.00 23.40 -1.02
N SER A 529 13.04 24.26 0.00
CA SER A 529 14.19 24.39 0.89
C SER A 529 13.89 23.68 2.22
N SER A 530 14.82 22.86 2.69
CA SER A 530 14.75 22.26 4.03
C SER A 530 15.26 23.20 5.12
N ASP A 531 14.73 23.05 6.32
CA ASP A 531 15.15 23.77 7.53
C ASP A 531 15.38 22.74 8.66
N ARG A 532 14.63 22.82 9.76
CA ARG A 532 14.89 22.08 10.98
C ARG A 532 14.03 20.82 11.12
N VAL A 533 14.50 19.86 11.91
CA VAL A 533 13.69 18.75 12.44
C VAL A 533 13.34 19.04 13.89
N CYS A 534 12.07 18.93 14.28
CA CYS A 534 11.62 19.12 15.66
C CYS A 534 10.58 18.07 16.06
N PHE A 535 10.22 18.06 17.34
CA PHE A 535 9.21 17.19 17.92
C PHE A 535 8.21 18.02 18.69
N ASN A 536 6.93 17.78 18.47
CA ASN A 536 5.84 18.43 19.18
C ASN A 536 5.09 17.42 20.04
N ASP A 537 4.56 17.85 21.17
CA ASP A 537 3.64 17.07 22.00
C ASP A 537 2.22 17.01 21.38
N ALA A 538 1.28 16.39 22.11
CA ALA A 538 -0.11 16.28 21.67
C ALA A 538 -0.86 17.62 21.57
N GLU A 539 -0.38 18.67 22.25
CA GLU A 539 -0.93 20.03 22.22
C GLU A 539 -0.27 20.90 21.15
N GLY A 540 0.79 20.40 20.50
CA GLY A 540 1.56 21.12 19.49
C GLY A 540 2.75 21.91 20.06
N GLY A 541 3.05 21.77 21.36
CA GLY A 541 4.20 22.38 22.01
C GLY A 541 5.52 21.71 21.65
N ALA A 542 6.58 22.50 21.43
CA ALA A 542 7.89 21.96 21.09
C ALA A 542 8.55 21.24 22.28
N VAL A 543 9.03 20.02 22.04
CA VAL A 543 9.65 19.14 23.05
C VAL A 543 11.17 19.22 22.96
N ALA A 544 11.84 19.23 24.12
CA ALA A 544 13.30 19.21 24.16
C ALA A 544 13.85 17.88 23.60
N LEU A 545 14.86 17.95 22.74
CA LEU A 545 15.45 16.79 22.07
C LEU A 545 16.04 15.77 23.06
N GLU A 546 16.47 16.22 24.24
CA GLU A 546 16.95 15.36 25.33
C GLU A 546 15.86 14.45 25.93
N GLN A 547 14.58 14.83 25.79
CA GLN A 547 13.44 14.06 26.29
C GLN A 547 12.96 13.03 25.27
N ILE A 548 13.47 13.07 24.03
CA ILE A 548 13.07 12.16 22.97
C ILE A 548 13.80 10.82 23.16
N PRO A 549 13.09 9.67 23.12
CA PRO A 549 13.75 8.38 23.21
C PRO A 549 14.86 8.23 22.14
N PRO A 550 16.09 7.80 22.49
CA PRO A 550 17.23 7.83 21.56
C PRO A 550 17.00 7.09 20.24
N VAL A 551 16.32 5.93 20.29
CA VAL A 551 15.95 5.17 19.08
C VAL A 551 14.99 5.97 18.22
N VAL A 552 13.95 6.59 18.80
CA VAL A 552 12.98 7.41 18.07
C VAL A 552 13.67 8.61 17.41
N PHE A 553 14.52 9.33 18.15
CA PHE A 553 15.31 10.44 17.64
C PHE A 553 16.17 10.00 16.45
N SER A 554 16.88 8.88 16.59
CA SER A 554 17.75 8.34 15.55
C SER A 554 16.98 7.95 14.29
N GLU A 555 15.85 7.29 14.44
CA GLU A 555 15.03 6.84 13.31
C GLU A 555 14.39 8.00 12.54
N VAL A 556 13.95 9.04 13.25
CA VAL A 556 13.42 10.26 12.63
C VAL A 556 14.51 11.03 11.87
N LEU A 557 15.70 11.20 12.46
CA LEU A 557 16.81 11.84 11.75
C LEU A 557 17.30 10.99 10.57
N ARG A 558 17.20 9.66 10.65
CA ARG A 558 17.51 8.78 9.54
C ARG A 558 16.53 8.95 8.36
N ASP A 559 15.25 9.18 8.64
CA ASP A 559 14.27 9.54 7.61
C ASP A 559 14.61 10.90 6.96
N ALA A 560 14.97 11.90 7.77
CA ALA A 560 15.39 13.20 7.25
C ALA A 560 16.67 13.11 6.38
N ASP A 561 17.67 12.33 6.79
CA ASP A 561 18.86 12.03 5.96
C ASP A 561 18.46 11.38 4.65
N LEU A 562 17.58 10.37 4.66
CA LEU A 562 17.09 9.72 3.44
C LEU A 562 16.43 10.73 2.51
N PHE A 563 15.58 11.61 3.04
CA PHE A 563 14.90 12.63 2.24
C PHE A 563 15.89 13.57 1.58
N VAL A 564 16.84 14.12 2.34
CA VAL A 564 17.87 15.02 1.79
C VAL A 564 18.76 14.27 0.79
N ALA A 565 19.30 13.12 1.19
CA ALA A 565 20.27 12.35 0.43
C ALA A 565 19.73 11.85 -0.91
N VAL A 566 18.41 11.64 -1.06
CA VAL A 566 17.82 11.17 -2.33
C VAL A 566 17.25 12.32 -3.16
N THR A 567 16.69 13.34 -2.52
CA THR A 567 15.88 14.36 -3.22
C THR A 567 16.63 15.67 -3.46
N SER A 568 17.81 15.84 -2.87
CA SER A 568 18.65 17.02 -3.12
C SER A 568 18.97 17.15 -4.61
N VAL A 569 18.81 18.37 -5.14
CA VAL A 569 19.20 18.70 -6.53
C VAL A 569 20.70 18.55 -6.77
N ALA A 570 21.52 18.50 -5.71
CA ALA A 570 22.96 18.28 -5.85
C ALA A 570 23.32 16.86 -6.31
N ASN A 571 22.36 15.93 -6.35
CA ASN A 571 22.51 14.63 -7.01
C ASN A 571 22.13 14.67 -8.50
N ASP A 572 21.65 15.81 -9.01
CA ASP A 572 21.23 15.97 -10.40
C ASP A 572 22.30 16.78 -11.18
N PRO A 573 23.12 16.13 -12.02
CA PRO A 573 24.11 16.85 -12.81
C PRO A 573 23.49 17.65 -13.96
N ASN A 574 22.25 17.36 -14.35
CA ASN A 574 21.54 18.01 -15.45
C ASN A 574 20.66 19.18 -15.00
N TRP A 575 20.80 19.61 -13.74
CA TRP A 575 20.02 20.72 -13.21
C TRP A 575 20.29 22.02 -14.00
N THR A 576 19.23 22.49 -14.68
CA THR A 576 19.22 23.57 -15.67
C THR A 576 19.57 24.95 -15.12
N ASP A 577 19.33 25.21 -13.83
CA ASP A 577 19.73 26.46 -13.14
C ASP A 577 21.05 26.32 -12.35
N GLY A 578 21.77 25.22 -12.58
CA GLY A 578 23.22 25.26 -12.54
C GLY A 578 23.91 24.17 -11.76
N GLY A 579 23.92 22.96 -12.31
CA GLY A 579 24.73 21.80 -11.87
C GLY A 579 26.24 22.10 -11.69
N PRO A 580 27.16 21.40 -12.37
CA PRO A 580 28.61 21.60 -12.15
C PRO A 580 29.10 23.04 -12.45
N ASP A 581 28.40 23.73 -13.35
CA ASP A 581 28.87 24.97 -14.02
C ASP A 581 27.87 26.15 -14.02
N GLY A 582 26.73 26.08 -13.30
CA GLY A 582 25.78 27.20 -13.28
C GLY A 582 25.69 27.95 -11.94
N ARG A 583 24.61 28.71 -11.74
CA ARG A 583 24.48 29.72 -10.66
C ARG A 583 24.73 29.16 -9.24
N HIS A 584 24.43 27.89 -9.02
CA HIS A 584 24.60 27.22 -7.73
C HIS A 584 25.74 26.19 -7.70
N ALA A 585 26.71 26.29 -8.62
CA ALA A 585 27.86 25.37 -8.72
C ALA A 585 28.61 25.21 -7.39
N GLY A 586 28.74 26.27 -6.59
CA GLY A 586 29.37 26.21 -5.26
C GLY A 586 28.61 25.34 -4.25
N TYR A 587 27.27 25.39 -4.25
CA TYR A 587 26.43 24.50 -3.45
C TYR A 587 26.55 23.06 -3.96
N TRP A 588 26.45 22.87 -5.28
CA TRP A 588 26.53 21.55 -5.91
C TRP A 588 27.87 20.87 -5.58
N ARG A 589 29.02 21.53 -5.78
CA ARG A 589 30.35 20.97 -5.50
C ARG A 589 30.54 20.59 -4.03
N ARG A 590 30.11 21.46 -3.11
CA ARG A 590 30.20 21.20 -1.66
C ARG A 590 29.40 19.97 -1.24
N TRP A 591 28.31 19.64 -1.91
CA TRP A 591 27.52 18.45 -1.59
C TRP A 591 27.98 17.22 -2.37
N ALA A 592 28.21 17.37 -3.67
CA ALA A 592 28.65 16.31 -4.57
C ALA A 592 29.95 15.65 -4.15
N PHE A 593 30.87 16.40 -3.53
CA PHE A 593 32.22 15.94 -3.14
C PHE A 593 32.59 16.34 -1.70
N GLY A 594 31.59 16.67 -0.88
CA GLY A 594 31.77 17.19 0.49
C GLY A 594 32.14 16.14 1.54
N GLU A 595 31.87 16.47 2.81
CA GLU A 595 32.00 15.51 3.89
C GLU A 595 30.99 14.36 3.76
N LEU A 596 31.37 13.20 4.28
CA LEU A 596 30.49 12.04 4.30
C LEU A 596 29.39 12.20 5.36
N ASN A 597 28.12 12.10 4.94
CA ASN A 597 27.01 11.90 5.87
C ASN A 597 27.05 10.47 6.47
N GLN A 598 26.18 10.19 7.44
CA GLN A 598 26.17 8.91 8.17
C GLN A 598 25.97 7.70 7.24
N SER A 599 25.12 7.85 6.23
CA SER A 599 24.89 6.86 5.18
C SER A 599 26.16 6.58 4.37
N ALA A 600 26.89 7.62 3.99
CA ALA A 600 28.14 7.51 3.24
C ALA A 600 29.31 6.95 4.07
N ALA A 601 29.40 7.30 5.36
CA ALA A 601 30.37 6.71 6.29
C ALA A 601 30.15 5.18 6.43
N THR A 602 28.88 4.75 6.48
CA THR A 602 28.52 3.33 6.47
C THR A 602 28.95 2.66 5.17
N ARG A 603 28.73 3.31 4.01
CA ARG A 603 29.21 2.80 2.71
C ARG A 603 30.72 2.70 2.65
N ARG A 604 31.47 3.67 3.18
CA ARG A 604 32.93 3.61 3.28
C ARG A 604 33.38 2.37 4.04
N ALA A 605 32.81 2.14 5.21
CA ALA A 605 33.15 0.97 6.04
C ALA A 605 32.83 -0.34 5.31
N LEU A 606 31.70 -0.41 4.62
CA LEU A 606 31.34 -1.57 3.81
C LEU A 606 32.27 -1.73 2.60
N MET A 607 32.68 -0.63 1.96
CA MET A 607 33.60 -0.68 0.82
C MET A 607 35.00 -1.13 1.23
N ALA A 608 35.47 -0.75 2.42
CA ALA A 608 36.73 -1.26 2.94
C ALA A 608 36.73 -2.80 3.07
N TRP A 609 35.56 -3.40 3.36
CA TRP A 609 35.40 -4.85 3.37
C TRP A 609 35.18 -5.45 1.97
N LEU A 610 34.42 -4.76 1.12
CA LEU A 610 34.00 -5.27 -0.19
C LEU A 610 35.09 -5.15 -1.26
N ALA A 611 35.79 -4.01 -1.34
CA ALA A 611 36.75 -3.73 -2.42
C ALA A 611 37.83 -4.83 -2.58
N PRO A 612 38.43 -5.39 -1.51
CA PRO A 612 39.41 -6.49 -1.62
C PRO A 612 38.84 -7.81 -2.16
N ARG A 613 37.51 -7.95 -2.23
CA ARG A 613 36.81 -9.15 -2.69
C ARG A 613 36.26 -9.01 -4.11
N LEU A 614 36.41 -7.83 -4.72
CA LEU A 614 36.04 -7.60 -6.11
C LEU A 614 37.14 -8.16 -7.03
N SER A 615 36.75 -8.59 -8.23
CA SER A 615 37.71 -9.06 -9.25
C SER A 615 38.69 -7.97 -9.72
N ILE A 616 38.39 -6.69 -9.43
CA ILE A 616 39.19 -5.51 -9.76
C ILE A 616 39.95 -4.94 -8.55
N ALA A 617 40.12 -5.72 -7.48
CA ALA A 617 40.68 -5.26 -6.20
C ALA A 617 42.03 -4.52 -6.32
N ASP A 618 42.92 -4.96 -7.23
CA ASP A 618 44.23 -4.34 -7.47
C ASP A 618 44.15 -2.92 -8.07
N LYS A 619 42.98 -2.53 -8.56
CA LYS A 619 42.70 -1.21 -9.13
C LYS A 619 41.94 -0.28 -8.19
N LEU A 620 41.65 -0.73 -6.96
CA LEU A 620 40.81 -0.01 -6.02
C LEU A 620 41.57 0.41 -4.77
N GLU A 621 41.33 1.65 -4.35
CA GLU A 621 41.79 2.17 -3.06
C GLU A 621 40.61 2.87 -2.36
N VAL A 622 40.31 2.48 -1.12
CA VAL A 622 39.24 3.11 -0.33
C VAL A 622 39.85 4.27 0.47
N ALA A 623 39.66 5.49 -0.02
CA ALA A 623 40.10 6.71 0.66
C ALA A 623 39.05 7.20 1.68
N ASP A 624 39.29 8.37 2.28
CA ASP A 624 38.43 8.92 3.33
C ASP A 624 37.04 9.30 2.85
N ARG A 625 36.91 9.81 1.62
CA ARG A 625 35.61 10.27 1.07
C ARG A 625 35.23 9.60 -0.24
N ALA A 626 36.14 8.89 -0.86
CA ALA A 626 35.97 8.35 -2.20
C ALA A 626 36.53 6.93 -2.32
N LEU A 627 35.96 6.16 -3.25
CA LEU A 627 36.61 5.00 -3.83
C LEU A 627 37.47 5.49 -4.99
N ILE A 628 38.78 5.34 -4.85
CA ILE A 628 39.74 5.64 -5.91
C ILE A 628 39.82 4.43 -6.84
N VAL A 629 39.73 4.70 -8.14
CA VAL A 629 39.71 3.70 -9.20
C VAL A 629 40.84 4.01 -10.18
N GLN A 630 41.75 3.06 -10.34
CA GLN A 630 42.81 3.11 -11.33
C GLN A 630 42.25 2.61 -12.67
N GLY A 631 41.91 3.54 -13.57
CA GLY A 631 41.52 3.24 -14.94
C GLY A 631 42.71 3.03 -15.86
N GLN A 632 42.42 2.82 -17.14
CA GLN A 632 43.42 2.62 -18.19
C GLN A 632 44.09 3.94 -18.60
N ARG A 633 43.34 5.06 -18.64
CA ARG A 633 43.85 6.37 -19.04
C ARG A 633 44.02 7.32 -17.86
N GLN A 634 43.11 7.28 -16.89
CA GLN A 634 43.07 8.26 -15.79
C GLN A 634 42.88 7.58 -14.43
N LYS A 635 43.05 8.36 -13.35
CA LYS A 635 42.63 7.98 -12.00
C LYS A 635 41.32 8.68 -11.68
N TYR A 636 40.37 7.93 -11.12
CA TYR A 636 39.05 8.44 -10.80
C TYR A 636 38.79 8.38 -9.31
N ALA A 637 38.13 9.38 -8.76
CA ALA A 637 37.59 9.37 -7.41
C ALA A 637 36.07 9.33 -7.48
N ILE A 638 35.47 8.24 -6.99
CA ILE A 638 34.01 8.10 -6.88
C ILE A 638 33.61 8.46 -5.44
N HIS A 639 32.92 9.57 -5.25
CA HIS A 639 32.52 10.02 -3.91
C HIS A 639 31.52 9.04 -3.27
N LEU A 640 31.79 8.62 -2.03
CA LEU A 640 31.04 7.55 -1.35
C LEU A 640 29.64 7.98 -0.88
N GLY A 641 29.35 9.28 -0.86
CA GLY A 641 28.04 9.80 -0.49
C GLY A 641 27.09 10.03 -1.67
N SER A 642 27.62 10.56 -2.78
CA SER A 642 26.84 10.98 -3.94
C SER A 642 26.95 10.02 -5.13
N GLY A 643 28.00 9.17 -5.16
CA GLY A 643 28.35 8.38 -6.34
C GLY A 643 28.96 9.20 -7.48
N ASN A 644 29.17 10.51 -7.31
CA ASN A 644 29.73 11.37 -8.35
C ASN A 644 31.21 11.06 -8.62
N VAL A 645 31.60 11.11 -9.88
CA VAL A 645 32.95 10.73 -10.33
C VAL A 645 33.75 11.97 -10.64
N GLN A 646 34.98 12.01 -10.17
CA GLN A 646 35.95 13.05 -10.48
C GLN A 646 37.20 12.44 -11.12
N ILE A 647 37.68 13.05 -12.21
CA ILE A 647 38.97 12.74 -12.82
C ILE A 647 40.05 13.45 -12.00
N MET A 648 40.91 12.69 -11.33
CA MET A 648 41.81 13.24 -10.31
C MET A 648 42.86 14.21 -10.90
N GLN A 649 43.42 13.90 -12.08
CA GLN A 649 44.46 14.71 -12.71
C GLN A 649 44.00 16.12 -13.08
N SER A 650 42.73 16.26 -13.51
CA SER A 650 42.15 17.53 -13.95
C SER A 650 41.19 18.14 -12.94
N ASN A 651 40.93 17.45 -11.82
CA ASN A 651 39.92 17.78 -10.83
C ASN A 651 38.51 17.98 -11.44
N ARG A 652 38.26 17.38 -12.62
CA ARG A 652 37.05 17.60 -13.43
C ARG A 652 35.98 16.56 -13.12
N TYR A 653 34.73 17.02 -13.05
CA TYR A 653 33.58 16.13 -12.91
C TYR A 653 33.39 15.28 -14.17
N LEU A 654 33.12 13.98 -13.98
CA LEU A 654 32.73 13.04 -15.04
C LEU A 654 31.29 12.59 -14.78
N CYS A 655 30.37 13.02 -15.64
CA CYS A 655 28.97 12.63 -15.55
C CYS A 655 28.77 11.24 -16.15
N ILE A 656 28.48 10.28 -15.28
CA ILE A 656 28.09 8.91 -15.67
C ILE A 656 26.67 8.68 -15.20
N VAL A 657 25.74 8.72 -16.15
CA VAL A 657 24.36 8.31 -15.92
C VAL A 657 24.32 6.80 -16.08
N ALA A 658 24.31 6.07 -14.97
CA ALA A 658 24.28 4.62 -15.03
C ALA A 658 22.90 4.15 -15.53
N ASP A 659 22.83 3.70 -16.78
CA ASP A 659 21.58 3.22 -17.39
C ASP A 659 21.27 1.75 -17.02
N GLN A 660 22.18 1.08 -16.27
CA GLN A 660 22.09 -0.34 -15.94
C GLN A 660 22.55 -0.63 -14.51
N LYS A 661 21.78 -1.48 -13.80
CA LYS A 661 22.31 -2.24 -12.65
C LYS A 661 23.51 -3.06 -13.13
N ALA A 662 24.67 -2.92 -12.50
CA ALA A 662 25.80 -3.78 -12.83
C ALA A 662 25.45 -5.24 -12.52
N LYS A 663 25.36 -6.07 -13.57
CA LYS A 663 25.15 -7.53 -13.47
C LYS A 663 26.21 -8.21 -12.59
N GLU A 664 27.39 -7.60 -12.41
CA GLU A 664 28.46 -8.16 -11.59
C GLU A 664 28.18 -8.03 -10.07
N ILE A 665 27.31 -7.11 -9.66
CA ILE A 665 26.84 -7.02 -8.26
C ILE A 665 25.89 -8.17 -7.94
N ASP A 666 25.20 -8.75 -8.93
CA ASP A 666 24.28 -9.87 -8.69
C ASP A 666 25.02 -11.12 -8.16
N ASN A 667 26.32 -11.25 -8.47
CA ASN A 667 27.16 -12.33 -7.94
C ASN A 667 27.75 -12.03 -6.56
N ILE A 668 27.63 -10.79 -6.07
CA ILE A 668 28.18 -10.36 -4.80
C ILE A 668 27.05 -10.23 -3.79
N ARG A 669 27.13 -11.08 -2.77
CA ARG A 669 26.17 -11.04 -1.67
C ARG A 669 26.42 -9.82 -0.77
N LEU A 670 25.55 -8.83 -0.86
CA LEU A 670 25.53 -7.69 0.06
C LEU A 670 24.93 -8.09 1.43
N PRO A 671 25.36 -7.45 2.54
CA PRO A 671 24.85 -7.77 3.88
C PRO A 671 23.40 -7.34 4.11
N PHE A 672 22.84 -6.43 3.30
CA PHE A 672 21.46 -5.95 3.41
C PHE A 672 20.99 -5.37 2.07
N VAL A 673 19.67 -5.13 1.95
CA VAL A 673 19.05 -4.46 0.80
C VAL A 673 18.81 -2.96 1.03
N GLY A 674 18.64 -2.21 -0.06
CA GLY A 674 18.13 -0.82 -0.02
C GLY A 674 19.17 0.29 -0.20
N ASP A 675 20.43 -0.04 -0.48
CA ASP A 675 21.47 0.96 -0.74
C ASP A 675 21.89 1.01 -2.21
N ASN A 676 21.09 1.73 -3.01
CA ASN A 676 21.30 1.82 -4.45
C ASN A 676 22.60 2.58 -4.82
N ILE A 677 23.02 3.55 -4.00
CA ILE A 677 24.25 4.34 -4.24
C ILE A 677 25.48 3.44 -4.13
N LEU A 678 25.51 2.52 -3.18
CA LEU A 678 26.61 1.54 -3.10
C LEU A 678 26.70 0.71 -4.39
N SER A 679 25.56 0.25 -4.90
CA SER A 679 25.53 -0.50 -6.15
C SER A 679 25.99 0.35 -7.34
N GLU A 680 25.61 1.63 -7.37
CA GLU A 680 26.05 2.56 -8.40
C GLU A 680 27.57 2.83 -8.34
N ILE A 681 28.13 3.00 -7.14
CA ILE A 681 29.58 3.17 -6.94
C ILE A 681 30.35 1.96 -7.47
N VAL A 682 29.90 0.75 -7.13
CA VAL A 682 30.54 -0.49 -7.61
C VAL A 682 30.40 -0.61 -9.14
N ALA A 683 29.24 -0.32 -9.70
CA ALA A 683 29.01 -0.32 -11.15
C ALA A 683 29.95 0.65 -11.88
N LYS A 684 30.08 1.88 -11.37
CA LYS A 684 30.99 2.90 -11.90
C LYS A 684 32.44 2.46 -11.78
N ALA A 685 32.84 1.81 -10.69
CA ALA A 685 34.19 1.30 -10.52
C ALA A 685 34.55 0.27 -11.61
N PHE A 686 33.66 -0.69 -11.87
CA PHE A 686 33.86 -1.67 -12.96
C PHE A 686 33.94 -1.01 -14.34
N LEU A 687 33.05 -0.04 -14.61
CA LEU A 687 33.05 0.71 -15.87
C LEU A 687 34.36 1.48 -16.09
N LEU A 688 34.90 2.08 -15.02
CA LEU A 688 36.08 2.95 -15.07
C LEU A 688 37.41 2.20 -15.05
N VAL A 689 37.45 0.97 -14.52
CA VAL A 689 38.64 0.09 -14.64
C VAL A 689 38.86 -0.32 -16.10
N ASP A 690 37.78 -0.58 -16.84
CA ASP A 690 37.85 -1.00 -18.25
C ASP A 690 37.16 0.01 -19.18
N GLU A 691 37.75 1.20 -19.26
CA GLU A 691 37.25 2.32 -20.07
C GLU A 691 37.06 1.95 -21.56
N SER A 692 37.80 0.95 -22.06
CA SER A 692 37.71 0.47 -23.44
C SER A 692 36.30 -0.07 -23.79
N ARG A 693 35.54 -0.50 -22.78
CA ARG A 693 34.18 -1.03 -22.94
C ARG A 693 33.11 0.07 -22.93
N ILE A 694 33.47 1.32 -22.64
CA ILE A 694 32.56 2.46 -22.68
C ILE A 694 32.22 2.76 -24.14
N LYS A 695 30.96 2.52 -24.52
CA LYS A 695 30.43 2.84 -25.86
C LYS A 695 29.55 4.08 -25.88
N ASP A 696 29.18 4.59 -24.72
CA ASP A 696 28.31 5.75 -24.58
C ASP A 696 29.04 7.01 -25.08
N PRO A 697 28.58 7.64 -26.17
CA PRO A 697 29.21 8.84 -26.69
C PRO A 697 29.23 9.97 -25.65
N SER A 698 28.21 10.10 -24.79
CA SER A 698 28.14 11.17 -23.79
C SER A 698 29.25 11.07 -22.75
N ILE A 699 29.68 9.85 -22.40
CA ILE A 699 30.81 9.60 -21.50
C ILE A 699 32.14 9.77 -22.24
N LEU A 700 32.25 9.25 -23.47
CA LEU A 700 33.48 9.33 -24.26
C LEU A 700 33.88 10.76 -24.60
N HIS A 701 32.95 11.67 -24.88
CA HIS A 701 33.26 13.09 -25.11
C HIS A 701 33.80 13.78 -23.84
N GLN A 702 33.54 13.22 -22.66
CA GLN A 702 34.03 13.75 -21.39
C GLN A 702 35.36 13.12 -20.96
N LEU A 703 35.85 12.03 -21.58
CA LEU A 703 37.13 11.40 -21.24
C LEU A 703 38.26 11.93 -22.12
#